data_AF-A0AB74LXB7-F1
#
_entry.id   AF-A0AB74LXB7-F1
#
_cell.length_a   1.000
_cell.length_b   1.000
_cell.length_c   1.000
_cell.angle_alpha   90.00
_cell.angle_beta   90.00
_cell.angle_gamma   90.00
#
_symmetry.space_group_name_H-M   'P 1'
#
loop_
_entity.id
_entity.type
_entity.pdbx_description
1 polymer ?
#
loop_
_entity_poly.entity_id
_entity_poly.type
_entity_poly.pdbx_seq_one_letter_code
_entity_poly.pdbx_strand_id
1 'polypeptide(L)'
;MPGYRTVAALSAVPFASLAAGSAVLVKGGRFDGVVVVAARGTAEAPVTFAAVPGTEPVLSNSVVFENAAHVAVSGLTVRGAVNSGFILRRGSHHVTVRDSAVDASGLGIWIGDGSGAGHRILGNRLTGNKTHGIAVDVINAPADDPTIIAGNTVSGSGIHGMEINGSGYVVEGNRVHDNGVGMSGTSGIHVYAKDAAQDAGDRNTIRYNVVTGQRETTGQDGNGIQVDQWCDDNLVAFNVATGNDGAGINLFDAGRNLVSNNTVVGNMADSGGRHAYKGEIVLASDYTKQVGRTVDNRVLNNIVVATRANVAAIAVEATSTGRGNAIGPNLLRHAAGGRLYAYGATRTDDGSSLPLGSRAPDLTEAPAFADIAKPFANGFALTRALARPGIPLGAARHPDATYVIYSDDPGRAATMISGPNVEHVRLPRVPRAVRLLAVWPWLVHRDRIDALVTTYIAPPLVPGGRQVVVVHDILFETHPSFFSFGMRWRTRLLTRLGAKRARLVVTISRYSRDSIARTYRIDPARIAEVRCGTSPPRTGAITRSPIRDGRPYLMMVGRLEPRKNLALTLDAFARLPTGAARLVVVGKPDGERPETLARLSSMADVVHVAGIDDRGLGDLYANASALVFPSAGEGWGIPVLESLALGTPVIASNVTAIPESGGDAASYFDLDAPDRVERLAALMQAAVEGRLPFDPARARAHVARHDWDGPAAAFVDAMRRAFPARDAAAEALRALVKSH
;
A
#
# COMPACT_ATOMS: atom_id res chain seq x y z
N MET A 1 7.85 8.61 -42.97
CA MET A 1 8.87 8.25 -41.97
C MET A 1 9.38 6.86 -42.33
N PRO A 2 10.71 6.64 -42.40
CA PRO A 2 11.27 5.31 -42.59
C PRO A 2 10.72 4.36 -41.51
N GLY A 3 10.27 3.16 -41.90
CA GLY A 3 9.74 2.15 -40.96
C GLY A 3 8.24 2.19 -40.67
N TYR A 4 7.46 3.13 -41.23
CA TYR A 4 6.00 3.14 -41.09
C TYR A 4 5.30 2.63 -42.35
N ARG A 5 4.40 1.66 -42.18
CA ARG A 5 3.46 1.20 -43.21
C ARG A 5 2.05 1.64 -42.83
N THR A 6 1.42 2.44 -43.69
CA THR A 6 0.00 2.77 -43.55
C THR A 6 -0.83 1.65 -44.17
N VAL A 7 -1.89 1.23 -43.48
CA VAL A 7 -2.90 0.30 -44.01
C VAL A 7 -4.26 1.00 -44.06
N ALA A 8 -5.12 0.57 -44.99
CA ALA A 8 -6.41 1.24 -45.25
C ALA A 8 -7.49 0.93 -44.19
N ALA A 9 -7.36 -0.17 -43.45
CA ALA A 9 -8.32 -0.62 -42.43
C ALA A 9 -7.61 -1.42 -41.32
N LEU A 10 -8.22 -1.50 -40.13
CA LEU A 10 -7.70 -2.31 -39.02
C LEU A 10 -7.64 -3.80 -39.36
N SER A 11 -8.58 -4.30 -40.16
CA SER A 11 -8.60 -5.68 -40.66
C SER A 11 -7.41 -6.03 -41.58
N ALA A 12 -6.72 -5.02 -42.13
CA ALA A 12 -5.55 -5.21 -42.97
C ALA A 12 -4.23 -5.24 -42.17
N VAL A 13 -4.27 -5.08 -40.84
CA VAL A 13 -3.09 -5.20 -39.97
C VAL A 13 -2.76 -6.69 -39.79
N PRO A 14 -1.56 -7.15 -40.20
CA PRO A 14 -1.18 -8.55 -40.09
C PRO A 14 -0.66 -8.86 -38.67
N PHE A 15 -1.52 -8.80 -37.65
CA PHE A 15 -1.13 -8.92 -36.24
C PHE A 15 -0.28 -10.16 -35.94
N ALA A 16 -0.61 -11.31 -36.55
CA ALA A 16 0.12 -12.57 -36.37
C ALA A 16 1.57 -12.53 -36.90
N SER A 17 1.87 -11.60 -37.82
CA SER A 17 3.19 -11.46 -38.44
C SER A 17 4.01 -10.30 -37.86
N LEU A 18 3.46 -9.57 -36.86
CA LEU A 18 4.19 -8.49 -36.21
C LEU A 18 5.32 -9.05 -35.34
N ALA A 19 6.51 -8.50 -35.49
CA ALA A 19 7.64 -8.80 -34.62
C ALA A 19 7.42 -8.19 -33.22
N ALA A 20 8.04 -8.78 -32.20
CA ALA A 20 8.08 -8.21 -30.85
C ALA A 20 8.58 -6.75 -30.88
N GLY A 21 7.96 -5.88 -30.08
CA GLY A 21 8.23 -4.43 -30.06
C GLY A 21 7.57 -3.62 -31.18
N SER A 22 6.83 -4.25 -32.10
CA SER A 22 6.08 -3.53 -33.13
C SER A 22 4.97 -2.66 -32.52
N ALA A 23 4.66 -1.54 -33.17
CA ALA A 23 3.58 -0.65 -32.78
C ALA A 23 2.57 -0.45 -33.92
N VAL A 24 1.29 -0.64 -33.60
CA VAL A 24 0.14 -0.33 -34.45
C VAL A 24 -0.52 0.92 -33.87
N LEU A 25 -0.48 2.02 -34.62
CA LEU A 25 -1.06 3.30 -34.21
C LEU A 25 -2.34 3.59 -34.97
N VAL A 26 -3.44 3.75 -34.25
CA VAL A 26 -4.77 4.02 -34.81
C VAL A 26 -5.03 5.52 -34.77
N LYS A 27 -5.18 6.13 -35.94
CA LYS A 27 -5.63 7.52 -36.05
C LYS A 27 -7.12 7.61 -35.69
N GLY A 28 -7.56 8.78 -35.24
CA GLY A 28 -8.99 9.03 -34.99
C GLY A 28 -9.86 8.71 -36.20
N GLY A 29 -11.07 8.24 -35.94
CA GLY A 29 -12.00 7.75 -36.97
C GLY A 29 -12.91 6.66 -36.43
N ARG A 30 -13.80 6.17 -37.29
CA ARG A 30 -14.67 5.03 -37.01
C ARG A 30 -14.19 3.81 -37.77
N PHE A 31 -14.16 2.66 -37.11
CA PHE A 31 -13.66 1.41 -37.65
C PHE A 31 -14.69 0.31 -37.44
N ASP A 32 -15.04 -0.36 -38.52
CA ASP A 32 -16.05 -1.42 -38.50
C ASP A 32 -15.44 -2.82 -38.52
N GLY A 33 -16.19 -3.77 -37.97
CA GLY A 33 -15.84 -5.18 -37.92
C GLY A 33 -15.03 -5.58 -36.70
N VAL A 34 -14.85 -6.89 -36.54
CA VAL A 34 -14.09 -7.49 -35.45
C VAL A 34 -12.59 -7.35 -35.75
N VAL A 35 -11.81 -6.92 -34.76
CA VAL A 35 -10.35 -6.85 -34.86
C VAL A 35 -9.74 -8.03 -34.13
N VAL A 36 -9.08 -8.93 -34.86
CA VAL A 36 -8.39 -10.08 -34.26
C VAL A 36 -6.91 -9.78 -34.11
N VAL A 37 -6.44 -9.78 -32.86
CA VAL A 37 -5.06 -9.51 -32.46
C VAL A 37 -4.41 -10.83 -32.04
N ALA A 38 -3.60 -11.40 -32.92
CA ALA A 38 -2.85 -12.64 -32.69
C ALA A 38 -1.33 -12.41 -32.58
N ALA A 39 -0.93 -11.24 -32.09
CA ALA A 39 0.46 -10.84 -32.01
C ALA A 39 1.19 -11.48 -30.82
N ARG A 40 2.49 -11.74 -30.97
CA ARG A 40 3.35 -12.32 -29.92
C ARG A 40 4.57 -11.43 -29.67
N GLY A 41 4.51 -10.63 -28.61
CA GLY A 41 5.63 -9.88 -28.06
C GLY A 41 6.40 -10.66 -27.00
N THR A 42 7.28 -9.96 -26.29
CA THR A 42 7.95 -10.45 -25.07
C THR A 42 7.75 -9.45 -23.93
N ALA A 43 8.12 -9.83 -22.71
CA ALA A 43 8.07 -8.92 -21.56
C ALA A 43 8.90 -7.63 -21.78
N GLU A 44 10.04 -7.74 -22.45
CA GLU A 44 10.93 -6.61 -22.75
C GLU A 44 10.52 -5.84 -24.01
N ALA A 45 9.78 -6.47 -24.93
CA ALA A 45 9.38 -5.89 -26.20
C ALA A 45 7.92 -6.26 -26.55
N PRO A 46 6.94 -5.69 -25.82
CA PRO A 46 5.53 -5.96 -26.10
C PRO A 46 5.12 -5.39 -27.46
N VAL A 47 4.16 -6.04 -28.12
CA VAL A 47 3.51 -5.45 -29.29
C VAL A 47 2.48 -4.44 -28.80
N THR A 48 2.52 -3.21 -29.33
CA THR A 48 1.61 -2.13 -28.92
C THR A 48 0.52 -1.91 -29.95
N PHE A 49 -0.73 -1.78 -29.53
CA PHE A 49 -1.88 -1.40 -30.36
C PHE A 49 -2.61 -0.22 -29.72
N ALA A 50 -2.31 1.00 -30.16
CA ALA A 50 -2.69 2.21 -29.44
C ALA A 50 -3.31 3.28 -30.33
N ALA A 51 -4.17 4.11 -29.75
CA ALA A 51 -4.57 5.35 -30.38
C ALA A 51 -3.38 6.30 -30.53
N VAL A 52 -3.38 7.09 -31.60
CA VAL A 52 -2.48 8.24 -31.71
C VAL A 52 -2.86 9.26 -30.61
N PRO A 53 -1.90 9.81 -29.85
CA PRO A 53 -2.19 10.80 -28.81
C PRO A 53 -3.03 11.97 -29.34
N GLY A 54 -4.06 12.35 -28.57
CA GLY A 54 -5.00 13.40 -28.95
C GLY A 54 -6.08 12.99 -29.96
N THR A 55 -6.15 11.71 -30.33
CA THR A 55 -7.21 11.17 -31.19
C THR A 55 -8.08 10.18 -30.44
N GLU A 56 -9.32 10.00 -30.90
CA GLU A 56 -10.30 9.08 -30.31
C GLU A 56 -10.82 8.10 -31.38
N PRO A 57 -10.10 7.00 -31.65
CA PRO A 57 -10.58 5.97 -32.56
C PRO A 57 -11.74 5.19 -31.92
N VAL A 58 -12.83 5.03 -32.67
CA VAL A 58 -14.04 4.32 -32.25
C VAL A 58 -14.22 3.06 -33.09
N LEU A 59 -14.21 1.90 -32.45
CA LEU A 59 -14.44 0.61 -33.06
C LEU A 59 -15.90 0.20 -32.81
N SER A 60 -16.63 -0.21 -33.85
CA SER A 60 -18.04 -0.61 -33.73
C SER A 60 -18.23 -2.06 -33.28
N ASN A 61 -17.14 -2.83 -33.13
CA ASN A 61 -17.19 -4.22 -32.71
C ASN A 61 -15.93 -4.63 -31.92
N SER A 62 -15.92 -5.89 -31.49
CA SER A 62 -14.98 -6.48 -30.54
C SER A 62 -13.53 -6.40 -31.00
N VAL A 63 -12.62 -6.16 -30.05
CA VAL A 63 -11.18 -6.44 -30.20
C VAL A 63 -10.88 -7.77 -29.51
N VAL A 64 -10.50 -8.77 -30.30
CA VAL A 64 -10.31 -10.15 -29.86
C VAL A 64 -8.83 -10.50 -29.85
N PHE A 65 -8.28 -10.73 -28.67
CA PHE A 65 -6.95 -11.30 -28.48
C PHE A 65 -7.06 -12.82 -28.50
N GLU A 66 -6.43 -13.42 -29.51
CA GLU A 66 -6.47 -14.85 -29.74
C GLU A 66 -5.05 -15.37 -29.89
N ASN A 67 -4.63 -16.23 -28.96
CA ASN A 67 -3.24 -16.71 -28.84
C ASN A 67 -2.21 -15.57 -28.77
N ALA A 68 -2.61 -14.43 -28.20
CA ALA A 68 -1.80 -13.22 -28.10
C ALA A 68 -0.92 -13.25 -26.84
N ALA A 69 0.36 -12.92 -26.99
CA ALA A 69 1.30 -12.90 -25.87
C ALA A 69 1.96 -11.53 -25.77
N HIS A 70 2.00 -10.95 -24.57
CA HIS A 70 2.66 -9.66 -24.32
C HIS A 70 2.22 -8.55 -25.31
N VAL A 71 0.92 -8.29 -25.34
CA VAL A 71 0.32 -7.23 -26.17
C VAL A 71 -0.23 -6.13 -25.27
N ALA A 72 0.07 -4.87 -25.58
CA ALA A 72 -0.43 -3.71 -24.84
C ALA A 72 -1.35 -2.87 -25.72
N VAL A 73 -2.57 -2.64 -25.25
CA VAL A 73 -3.60 -1.86 -25.94
C VAL A 73 -3.98 -0.63 -25.13
N SER A 74 -4.06 0.53 -25.78
CA SER A 74 -4.40 1.77 -25.09
C SER A 74 -5.12 2.84 -25.91
N GLY A 75 -6.05 3.55 -25.28
CA GLY A 75 -6.71 4.72 -25.87
C GLY A 75 -7.77 4.40 -26.92
N LEU A 76 -8.22 3.15 -27.01
CA LEU A 76 -9.25 2.75 -27.96
C LEU A 76 -10.65 2.84 -27.32
N THR A 77 -11.64 3.27 -28.09
CA THR A 77 -13.05 3.23 -27.68
C THR A 77 -13.75 2.15 -28.49
N VAL A 78 -14.37 1.17 -27.82
CA VAL A 78 -15.27 0.19 -28.45
C VAL A 78 -16.70 0.54 -28.10
N ARG A 79 -17.60 0.62 -29.10
CA ARG A 79 -19.00 0.97 -28.86
C ARG A 79 -19.93 0.03 -29.62
N GLY A 80 -20.91 -0.52 -28.90
CA GLY A 80 -21.95 -1.35 -29.51
C GLY A 80 -21.47 -2.74 -29.94
N ALA A 81 -20.38 -3.26 -29.37
CA ALA A 81 -19.92 -4.60 -29.71
C ALA A 81 -20.96 -5.64 -29.32
N VAL A 82 -21.28 -6.55 -30.24
CA VAL A 82 -22.35 -7.54 -30.06
C VAL A 82 -22.04 -8.48 -28.90
N ASN A 83 -20.79 -8.93 -28.80
CA ASN A 83 -20.35 -9.84 -27.74
C ASN A 83 -19.69 -9.06 -26.59
N SER A 84 -18.43 -8.65 -26.75
CA SER A 84 -17.71 -7.87 -25.74
C SER A 84 -16.80 -6.83 -26.38
N GLY A 85 -16.53 -5.72 -25.69
CA GLY A 85 -15.60 -4.72 -26.18
C GLY A 85 -14.19 -5.28 -26.42
N PHE A 86 -13.64 -5.94 -25.40
CA PHE A 86 -12.35 -6.64 -25.49
C PHE A 86 -12.50 -8.09 -25.04
N ILE A 87 -11.94 -9.03 -25.82
CA ILE A 87 -12.02 -10.48 -25.54
C ILE A 87 -10.60 -11.04 -25.48
N LEU A 88 -10.21 -11.65 -24.36
CA LEU A 88 -8.93 -12.30 -24.17
C LEU A 88 -9.17 -13.81 -24.05
N ARG A 89 -8.67 -14.62 -25.00
CA ARG A 89 -8.98 -16.05 -25.05
C ARG A 89 -7.91 -16.90 -25.72
N ARG A 90 -8.08 -18.22 -25.68
CA ARG A 90 -7.33 -19.22 -26.49
C ARG A 90 -5.81 -19.04 -26.45
N GLY A 91 -5.21 -19.26 -25.29
CA GLY A 91 -3.78 -19.18 -25.04
C GLY A 91 -3.24 -17.75 -24.91
N SER A 92 -4.10 -16.74 -24.92
CA SER A 92 -3.66 -15.36 -24.72
C SER A 92 -3.16 -15.16 -23.29
N HIS A 93 -2.01 -14.53 -23.09
CA HIS A 93 -1.45 -14.25 -21.76
C HIS A 93 -0.69 -12.93 -21.76
N HIS A 94 -0.60 -12.26 -20.61
CA HIS A 94 0.10 -10.97 -20.47
C HIS A 94 -0.40 -9.87 -21.43
N VAL A 95 -1.67 -9.93 -21.80
CA VAL A 95 -2.34 -8.86 -22.52
C VAL A 95 -2.70 -7.73 -21.55
N THR A 96 -2.28 -6.52 -21.88
CA THR A 96 -2.63 -5.29 -21.15
C THR A 96 -3.68 -4.52 -21.92
N VAL A 97 -4.85 -4.30 -21.33
CA VAL A 97 -5.87 -3.35 -21.83
C VAL A 97 -5.91 -2.18 -20.87
N ARG A 98 -5.48 -1.00 -21.34
CA ARG A 98 -5.40 0.18 -20.48
C ARG A 98 -5.98 1.43 -21.10
N ASP A 99 -6.39 2.38 -20.26
CA ASP A 99 -6.81 3.72 -20.68
C ASP A 99 -7.79 3.71 -21.87
N SER A 100 -8.65 2.68 -21.93
CA SER A 100 -9.58 2.43 -23.05
C SER A 100 -11.03 2.50 -22.57
N ALA A 101 -11.96 2.65 -23.50
CA ALA A 101 -13.38 2.75 -23.19
C ALA A 101 -14.20 1.66 -23.89
N VAL A 102 -15.22 1.14 -23.19
CA VAL A 102 -16.25 0.27 -23.77
C VAL A 102 -17.61 0.82 -23.39
N ASP A 103 -18.40 1.17 -24.40
CA ASP A 103 -19.74 1.73 -24.24
C ASP A 103 -20.80 0.82 -24.89
N ALA A 104 -21.93 0.62 -24.21
CA ALA A 104 -23.14 0.03 -24.79
C ALA A 104 -22.93 -1.31 -25.52
N SER A 105 -22.00 -2.14 -25.04
CA SER A 105 -21.66 -3.43 -25.65
C SER A 105 -22.37 -4.58 -24.94
N GLY A 106 -22.31 -5.80 -25.47
CA GLY A 106 -22.82 -6.99 -24.77
C GLY A 106 -22.16 -7.13 -23.39
N LEU A 107 -20.83 -7.07 -23.37
CA LEU A 107 -19.97 -7.10 -22.17
C LEU A 107 -18.81 -6.10 -22.33
N GLY A 108 -18.28 -5.54 -21.25
CA GLY A 108 -17.14 -4.62 -21.33
C GLY A 108 -15.83 -5.32 -21.74
N ILE A 109 -15.22 -6.06 -20.81
CA ILE A 109 -13.99 -6.84 -21.03
C ILE A 109 -14.20 -8.28 -20.57
N TRP A 110 -13.97 -9.24 -21.45
CA TRP A 110 -14.08 -10.67 -21.17
C TRP A 110 -12.71 -11.35 -21.19
N ILE A 111 -12.32 -11.98 -20.08
CA ILE A 111 -11.21 -12.93 -20.00
C ILE A 111 -11.84 -14.31 -20.05
N GLY A 112 -11.80 -14.94 -21.22
CA GLY A 112 -12.64 -16.09 -21.54
C GLY A 112 -11.87 -17.33 -21.94
N ASP A 113 -12.61 -18.38 -22.26
CA ASP A 113 -12.15 -19.75 -22.52
C ASP A 113 -10.72 -19.89 -23.05
N GLY A 114 -9.91 -20.60 -22.25
CA GLY A 114 -8.54 -20.95 -22.56
C GLY A 114 -7.55 -19.78 -22.49
N SER A 115 -7.93 -18.61 -21.95
CA SER A 115 -6.93 -17.56 -21.64
C SER A 115 -5.93 -18.06 -20.60
N GLY A 116 -4.71 -17.54 -20.67
CA GLY A 116 -3.68 -17.70 -19.66
C GLY A 116 -3.71 -16.58 -18.61
N ALA A 117 -2.60 -16.43 -17.88
CA ALA A 117 -2.49 -15.47 -16.77
C ALA A 117 -1.68 -14.20 -17.13
N GLY A 118 -1.40 -13.38 -16.11
CA GLY A 118 -0.57 -12.18 -16.22
C GLY A 118 -1.25 -10.98 -16.89
N HIS A 119 -2.57 -11.06 -17.14
CA HIS A 119 -3.31 -9.97 -17.79
C HIS A 119 -3.36 -8.71 -16.93
N ARG A 120 -3.46 -7.55 -17.58
CA ARG A 120 -3.51 -6.24 -16.91
C ARG A 120 -4.65 -5.41 -17.48
N ILE A 121 -5.72 -5.24 -16.71
CA ILE A 121 -6.89 -4.45 -17.08
C ILE A 121 -6.87 -3.16 -16.26
N LEU A 122 -6.36 -2.08 -16.85
CA LEU A 122 -5.90 -0.90 -16.10
C LEU A 122 -6.58 0.41 -16.53
N GLY A 123 -7.27 1.11 -15.63
CA GLY A 123 -7.71 2.48 -15.91
C GLY A 123 -8.77 2.62 -17.01
N ASN A 124 -9.53 1.56 -17.30
CA ASN A 124 -10.54 1.58 -18.36
C ASN A 124 -11.87 2.17 -17.88
N ARG A 125 -12.68 2.67 -18.82
CA ARG A 125 -14.07 3.11 -18.57
C ARG A 125 -15.05 2.16 -19.28
N LEU A 126 -15.86 1.45 -18.51
CA LEU A 126 -16.80 0.45 -19.01
C LEU A 126 -18.22 0.87 -18.61
N THR A 127 -19.05 1.26 -19.57
CA THR A 127 -20.33 1.93 -19.29
C THR A 127 -21.47 1.36 -20.11
N GLY A 128 -22.59 1.06 -19.44
CA GLY A 128 -23.85 0.72 -20.11
C GLY A 128 -23.84 -0.63 -20.83
N ASN A 129 -23.02 -1.58 -20.39
CA ASN A 129 -22.92 -2.90 -21.03
C ASN A 129 -24.11 -3.78 -20.65
N LYS A 130 -24.58 -4.64 -21.57
CA LYS A 130 -25.81 -5.42 -21.38
C LYS A 130 -25.72 -6.43 -20.23
N THR A 131 -24.55 -7.03 -20.01
CA THR A 131 -24.34 -8.00 -18.92
C THR A 131 -23.34 -7.48 -17.91
N HIS A 132 -22.04 -7.67 -18.17
CA HIS A 132 -20.97 -7.35 -17.23
C HIS A 132 -20.11 -6.17 -17.70
N GLY A 133 -19.54 -5.45 -16.76
CA GLY A 133 -18.40 -4.58 -17.05
C GLY A 133 -17.17 -5.42 -17.34
N ILE A 134 -16.78 -6.27 -16.40
CA ILE A 134 -15.68 -7.23 -16.57
C ILE A 134 -16.18 -8.62 -16.18
N ALA A 135 -15.89 -9.63 -16.99
CA ALA A 135 -16.13 -11.03 -16.63
C ALA A 135 -14.89 -11.87 -16.88
N VAL A 136 -14.67 -12.81 -15.98
CA VAL A 136 -13.58 -13.77 -16.01
C VAL A 136 -14.21 -15.16 -15.90
N ASP A 137 -13.97 -16.03 -16.87
CA ASP A 137 -14.37 -17.45 -16.82
C ASP A 137 -13.43 -18.22 -15.86
N VAL A 138 -13.61 -19.55 -15.75
CA VAL A 138 -12.78 -20.47 -14.94
C VAL A 138 -11.32 -20.47 -15.38
N ILE A 139 -10.58 -19.45 -14.94
CA ILE A 139 -9.21 -19.13 -15.39
C ILE A 139 -8.40 -18.71 -14.17
N ASN A 140 -7.52 -19.59 -13.72
CA ASN A 140 -6.68 -19.36 -12.55
C ASN A 140 -5.35 -18.71 -12.92
N ALA A 141 -4.94 -17.72 -12.14
CA ALA A 141 -3.63 -17.10 -12.22
C ALA A 141 -2.70 -17.65 -11.13
N PRO A 142 -1.43 -17.96 -11.46
CA PRO A 142 -0.47 -18.38 -10.47
C PRO A 142 -0.05 -17.18 -9.59
N ALA A 143 0.35 -17.45 -8.35
CA ALA A 143 0.61 -16.41 -7.35
C ALA A 143 1.77 -15.47 -7.73
N ASP A 144 2.71 -15.93 -8.55
CA ASP A 144 3.86 -15.18 -9.05
C ASP A 144 3.58 -14.42 -10.36
N ASP A 145 2.47 -14.72 -11.04
CA ASP A 145 2.00 -14.02 -12.24
C ASP A 145 0.48 -13.74 -12.18
N PRO A 146 0.03 -12.92 -11.22
CA PRO A 146 -1.38 -12.63 -11.04
C PRO A 146 -1.93 -11.81 -12.21
N THR A 147 -3.20 -12.06 -12.54
CA THR A 147 -3.98 -11.11 -13.35
C THR A 147 -4.43 -9.94 -12.48
N ILE A 148 -4.21 -8.72 -12.96
CA ILE A 148 -4.51 -7.49 -12.23
C ILE A 148 -5.62 -6.70 -12.93
N ILE A 149 -6.67 -6.37 -12.18
CA ILE A 149 -7.78 -5.51 -12.60
C ILE A 149 -7.76 -4.28 -11.70
N ALA A 150 -7.23 -3.16 -12.21
CA ALA A 150 -6.95 -2.00 -11.37
C ALA A 150 -7.36 -0.65 -11.95
N GLY A 151 -7.90 0.23 -11.10
CA GLY A 151 -8.19 1.63 -11.46
C GLY A 151 -9.31 1.80 -12.49
N ASN A 152 -10.08 0.76 -12.79
CA ASN A 152 -11.15 0.84 -13.77
C ASN A 152 -12.39 1.54 -13.19
N THR A 153 -13.17 2.18 -14.05
CA THR A 153 -14.50 2.68 -13.74
C THR A 153 -15.53 1.85 -14.48
N VAL A 154 -16.41 1.18 -13.74
CA VAL A 154 -17.46 0.30 -14.25
C VAL A 154 -18.82 0.79 -13.80
N SER A 155 -19.73 1.00 -14.75
CA SER A 155 -21.05 1.54 -14.43
C SER A 155 -22.15 1.15 -15.40
N GLY A 156 -23.39 1.11 -14.91
CA GLY A 156 -24.57 0.89 -15.75
C GLY A 156 -24.60 -0.48 -16.43
N SER A 157 -23.87 -1.47 -15.92
CA SER A 157 -23.91 -2.83 -16.46
C SER A 157 -25.23 -3.50 -16.09
N GLY A 158 -25.77 -4.34 -16.97
CA GLY A 158 -27.10 -4.95 -16.76
C GLY A 158 -27.16 -5.98 -15.62
N ILE A 159 -26.07 -6.71 -15.36
CA ILE A 159 -25.85 -7.64 -14.23
C ILE A 159 -24.71 -7.09 -13.35
N HIS A 160 -23.65 -7.87 -13.10
CA HIS A 160 -22.55 -7.48 -12.22
C HIS A 160 -21.66 -6.40 -12.85
N GLY A 161 -21.06 -5.59 -11.98
CA GLY A 161 -19.96 -4.72 -12.41
C GLY A 161 -18.76 -5.56 -12.86
N MET A 162 -18.29 -6.43 -11.96
CA MET A 162 -17.17 -7.35 -12.19
C MET A 162 -17.54 -8.73 -11.67
N GLU A 163 -17.39 -9.75 -12.51
CA GLU A 163 -17.49 -11.17 -12.14
C GLU A 163 -16.12 -11.84 -12.30
N ILE A 164 -15.65 -12.48 -11.22
CA ILE A 164 -14.35 -13.12 -11.11
C ILE A 164 -14.55 -14.60 -10.80
N ASN A 165 -14.66 -15.42 -11.84
CA ASN A 165 -14.70 -16.88 -11.70
C ASN A 165 -13.30 -17.49 -11.83
N GLY A 166 -12.32 -16.96 -11.10
CA GLY A 166 -10.93 -17.40 -11.19
C GLY A 166 -10.17 -17.16 -9.90
N SER A 167 -9.06 -17.87 -9.73
CA SER A 167 -8.20 -17.78 -8.55
C SER A 167 -6.95 -16.92 -8.81
N GLY A 168 -6.42 -16.28 -7.76
CA GLY A 168 -5.16 -15.52 -7.84
C GLY A 168 -5.25 -14.14 -8.52
N TYR A 169 -6.44 -13.54 -8.57
CA TYR A 169 -6.65 -12.20 -9.11
C TYR A 169 -6.38 -11.10 -8.08
N VAL A 170 -5.87 -9.97 -8.57
CA VAL A 170 -5.79 -8.73 -7.79
C VAL A 170 -6.77 -7.70 -8.38
N VAL A 171 -7.84 -7.43 -7.64
CA VAL A 171 -8.89 -6.47 -8.00
C VAL A 171 -8.75 -5.24 -7.11
N GLU A 172 -8.15 -4.16 -7.63
CA GLU A 172 -7.79 -3.03 -6.78
C GLU A 172 -8.07 -1.62 -7.30
N GLY A 173 -8.50 -0.72 -6.41
CA GLY A 173 -8.63 0.70 -6.74
C GLY A 173 -9.71 1.00 -7.80
N ASN A 174 -10.65 0.08 -8.04
CA ASN A 174 -11.71 0.26 -9.03
C ASN A 174 -12.88 1.07 -8.46
N ARG A 175 -13.60 1.78 -9.34
CA ARG A 175 -14.87 2.42 -9.05
C ARG A 175 -15.97 1.64 -9.75
N VAL A 176 -16.84 1.02 -8.97
CA VAL A 176 -17.91 0.16 -9.50
C VAL A 176 -19.24 0.69 -8.99
N HIS A 177 -20.08 1.23 -9.88
CA HIS A 177 -21.28 1.92 -9.43
C HIS A 177 -22.47 1.78 -10.37
N ASP A 178 -23.68 1.79 -9.81
CA ASP A 178 -24.93 1.84 -10.57
C ASP A 178 -25.08 0.70 -11.60
N ASN A 179 -24.63 -0.52 -11.29
CA ASN A 179 -24.90 -1.71 -12.12
C ASN A 179 -26.16 -2.43 -11.64
N GLY A 180 -26.58 -3.48 -12.36
CA GLY A 180 -27.82 -4.21 -12.10
C GLY A 180 -29.06 -3.55 -12.69
N VAL A 181 -28.89 -2.82 -13.80
CA VAL A 181 -29.98 -2.05 -14.42
C VAL A 181 -30.90 -2.90 -15.31
N GLY A 182 -30.53 -4.15 -15.62
CA GLY A 182 -31.19 -4.94 -16.67
C GLY A 182 -31.69 -6.32 -16.25
N MET A 183 -31.06 -6.97 -15.28
CA MET A 183 -31.39 -8.32 -14.81
C MET A 183 -31.17 -8.45 -13.30
N SER A 184 -31.74 -9.50 -12.69
CA SER A 184 -31.57 -9.79 -11.27
C SER A 184 -30.31 -10.57 -10.94
N GLY A 185 -29.97 -10.59 -9.65
CA GLY A 185 -28.85 -11.32 -9.10
C GLY A 185 -27.54 -10.54 -9.18
N THR A 186 -27.58 -9.22 -8.95
CA THR A 186 -26.43 -8.35 -9.24
C THR A 186 -25.48 -8.20 -8.06
N SER A 187 -24.20 -7.97 -8.35
CA SER A 187 -23.19 -7.55 -7.39
C SER A 187 -22.23 -6.59 -8.05
N GLY A 188 -21.64 -5.68 -7.28
CA GLY A 188 -20.63 -4.78 -7.82
C GLY A 188 -19.38 -5.56 -8.21
N ILE A 189 -18.82 -6.27 -7.22
CA ILE A 189 -17.74 -7.23 -7.44
C ILE A 189 -18.22 -8.59 -6.93
N HIS A 190 -18.28 -9.56 -7.83
CA HIS A 190 -18.72 -10.92 -7.56
C HIS A 190 -17.55 -11.88 -7.76
N VAL A 191 -17.07 -12.51 -6.69
CA VAL A 191 -16.12 -13.62 -6.75
C VAL A 191 -16.94 -14.88 -6.55
N TYR A 192 -16.86 -15.79 -7.51
CA TYR A 192 -17.82 -16.90 -7.61
C TYR A 192 -17.17 -18.17 -8.13
N ALA A 193 -17.56 -19.31 -7.56
CA ALA A 193 -17.39 -20.62 -8.16
C ALA A 193 -18.68 -21.42 -8.02
N LYS A 194 -19.12 -22.07 -9.10
CA LYS A 194 -20.40 -22.79 -9.17
C LYS A 194 -20.44 -24.01 -8.26
N ASP A 195 -19.33 -24.74 -8.20
CA ASP A 195 -19.20 -25.96 -7.43
C ASP A 195 -17.72 -26.26 -7.14
N ALA A 196 -17.49 -27.25 -6.27
CA ALA A 196 -16.17 -27.68 -5.83
C ALA A 196 -15.24 -28.10 -6.98
N ALA A 197 -15.78 -28.50 -8.14
CA ALA A 197 -14.98 -29.04 -9.24
C ALA A 197 -14.34 -27.93 -10.08
N GLN A 198 -14.77 -26.67 -9.96
CA GLN A 198 -14.22 -25.56 -10.74
C GLN A 198 -12.83 -25.10 -10.26
N ASP A 199 -12.42 -25.42 -9.03
CA ASP A 199 -11.13 -25.01 -8.43
C ASP A 199 -10.83 -23.52 -8.68
N ALA A 200 -11.83 -22.66 -8.50
CA ALA A 200 -11.82 -21.25 -8.86
C ALA A 200 -12.31 -20.39 -7.71
N GLY A 201 -12.08 -19.08 -7.81
CA GLY A 201 -12.57 -18.12 -6.82
C GLY A 201 -11.72 -18.05 -5.54
N ASP A 202 -10.57 -18.71 -5.51
CA ASP A 202 -9.70 -18.78 -4.34
C ASP A 202 -8.55 -17.79 -4.38
N ARG A 203 -8.07 -17.40 -3.20
CA ARG A 203 -6.83 -16.61 -3.03
C ARG A 203 -6.82 -15.29 -3.82
N ASN A 204 -8.00 -14.72 -4.05
CA ASN A 204 -8.14 -13.42 -4.69
C ASN A 204 -7.92 -12.30 -3.67
N THR A 205 -7.39 -11.17 -4.16
CA THR A 205 -7.22 -9.95 -3.38
C THR A 205 -8.13 -8.86 -3.92
N ILE A 206 -9.17 -8.51 -3.16
CA ILE A 206 -10.13 -7.44 -3.47
C ILE A 206 -9.89 -6.27 -2.52
N ARG A 207 -9.25 -5.20 -3.00
CA ARG A 207 -8.85 -4.08 -2.12
C ARG A 207 -8.95 -2.67 -2.69
N TYR A 208 -9.14 -1.69 -1.83
CA TYR A 208 -9.20 -0.26 -2.21
C TYR A 208 -10.27 0.08 -3.25
N ASN A 209 -11.26 -0.78 -3.46
CA ASN A 209 -12.35 -0.51 -4.40
C ASN A 209 -13.41 0.38 -3.75
N VAL A 210 -14.08 1.18 -4.56
CA VAL A 210 -15.26 1.96 -4.16
C VAL A 210 -16.45 1.39 -4.91
N VAL A 211 -17.37 0.77 -4.17
CA VAL A 211 -18.52 0.05 -4.73
C VAL A 211 -19.82 0.64 -4.21
N THR A 212 -20.61 1.23 -5.09
CA THR A 212 -21.77 2.03 -4.67
C THR A 212 -23.00 1.85 -5.53
N GLY A 213 -24.19 1.97 -4.97
CA GLY A 213 -25.42 2.04 -5.78
C GLY A 213 -25.69 0.83 -6.65
N GLN A 214 -25.17 -0.36 -6.30
CA GLN A 214 -25.55 -1.58 -7.02
C GLN A 214 -27.04 -1.82 -6.85
N ARG A 215 -27.72 -2.04 -7.97
CA ARG A 215 -29.18 -2.18 -8.00
C ARG A 215 -29.58 -3.64 -8.05
N GLU A 216 -30.75 -3.92 -7.50
CA GLU A 216 -31.44 -5.18 -7.68
C GLU A 216 -32.85 -4.91 -8.22
N THR A 217 -33.29 -5.71 -9.19
CA THR A 217 -34.59 -5.53 -9.86
C THR A 217 -35.62 -6.53 -9.36
N THR A 218 -35.26 -7.82 -9.27
CA THR A 218 -36.21 -8.90 -8.94
C THR A 218 -35.64 -10.00 -8.04
N GLY A 219 -34.33 -10.02 -7.80
CA GLY A 219 -33.61 -11.04 -7.04
C GLY A 219 -33.40 -10.73 -5.56
N GLN A 220 -32.47 -11.46 -4.93
CA GLN A 220 -32.11 -11.36 -3.50
C GLN A 220 -30.72 -10.75 -3.28
N ASP A 221 -30.05 -10.28 -4.35
CA ASP A 221 -28.66 -9.83 -4.32
C ASP A 221 -28.57 -8.30 -4.29
N GLY A 222 -27.87 -7.64 -5.21
CA GLY A 222 -27.56 -6.21 -5.15
C GLY A 222 -26.41 -5.88 -4.19
N ASN A 223 -25.52 -6.84 -3.91
CA ASN A 223 -24.43 -6.65 -2.96
C ASN A 223 -23.34 -5.72 -3.53
N GLY A 224 -22.62 -5.03 -2.65
CA GLY A 224 -21.42 -4.31 -3.04
C GLY A 224 -20.33 -5.30 -3.48
N ILE A 225 -19.80 -6.05 -2.53
CA ILE A 225 -18.83 -7.12 -2.77
C ILE A 225 -19.42 -8.43 -2.28
N GLN A 226 -19.41 -9.44 -3.13
CA GLN A 226 -19.88 -10.78 -2.81
C GLN A 226 -18.78 -11.79 -3.08
N VAL A 227 -18.48 -12.60 -2.07
CA VAL A 227 -17.65 -13.81 -2.18
C VAL A 227 -18.60 -14.98 -2.02
N ASP A 228 -18.86 -15.68 -3.12
CA ASP A 228 -19.94 -16.64 -3.25
C ASP A 228 -19.40 -18.02 -3.59
N GLN A 229 -19.94 -19.04 -2.91
CA GLN A 229 -19.84 -20.47 -3.18
C GLN A 229 -18.43 -20.97 -3.53
N TRP A 230 -17.88 -21.80 -2.65
CA TRP A 230 -16.60 -22.49 -2.89
C TRP A 230 -15.38 -21.58 -3.02
N CYS A 231 -15.56 -20.26 -2.87
CA CYS A 231 -14.49 -19.28 -2.86
C CYS A 231 -13.86 -19.17 -1.47
N ASP A 232 -12.63 -19.63 -1.33
CA ASP A 232 -11.90 -19.69 -0.08
C ASP A 232 -10.61 -18.85 -0.09
N ASP A 233 -10.11 -18.53 1.12
CA ASP A 233 -8.80 -17.91 1.32
C ASP A 233 -8.64 -16.55 0.61
N ASN A 234 -9.76 -15.83 0.37
CA ASN A 234 -9.75 -14.52 -0.26
C ASN A 234 -9.51 -13.40 0.76
N LEU A 235 -8.87 -12.32 0.30
CA LEU A 235 -8.68 -11.08 1.04
C LEU A 235 -9.64 -10.00 0.51
N VAL A 236 -10.59 -9.57 1.33
CA VAL A 236 -11.47 -8.42 1.06
C VAL A 236 -11.10 -7.29 2.01
N ALA A 237 -10.30 -6.34 1.58
CA ALA A 237 -9.75 -5.33 2.50
C ALA A 237 -9.68 -3.90 1.98
N PHE A 238 -9.86 -2.93 2.87
CA PHE A 238 -9.76 -1.49 2.54
C PHE A 238 -10.72 -0.99 1.46
N ASN A 239 -11.83 -1.70 1.23
CA ASN A 239 -12.86 -1.28 0.30
C ASN A 239 -13.84 -0.30 0.96
N VAL A 240 -14.53 0.47 0.13
CA VAL A 240 -15.68 1.29 0.54
C VAL A 240 -16.92 0.74 -0.16
N ALA A 241 -17.90 0.30 0.62
CA ALA A 241 -19.20 -0.18 0.11
C ALA A 241 -20.34 0.65 0.71
N THR A 242 -21.11 1.35 -0.13
CA THR A 242 -22.20 2.21 0.36
C THR A 242 -23.38 2.31 -0.60
N GLY A 243 -24.57 2.39 -0.02
CA GLY A 243 -25.80 2.65 -0.77
C GLY A 243 -26.17 1.59 -1.80
N ASN A 244 -25.71 0.35 -1.60
CA ASN A 244 -26.10 -0.79 -2.44
C ASN A 244 -27.47 -1.33 -2.00
N ASP A 245 -28.24 -1.91 -2.91
CA ASP A 245 -29.57 -2.46 -2.63
C ASP A 245 -29.51 -3.66 -1.67
N GLY A 246 -28.47 -4.48 -1.77
CA GLY A 246 -28.13 -5.59 -0.85
C GLY A 246 -27.05 -5.23 0.18
N ALA A 247 -26.35 -6.23 0.70
CA ALA A 247 -25.28 -6.02 1.68
C ALA A 247 -24.12 -5.23 1.08
N GLY A 248 -23.37 -4.49 1.91
CA GLY A 248 -22.12 -3.90 1.45
C GLY A 248 -21.08 -4.98 1.16
N ILE A 249 -20.97 -5.97 2.04
CA ILE A 249 -20.13 -7.16 1.84
C ILE A 249 -20.93 -8.41 2.23
N ASN A 250 -20.96 -9.41 1.35
CA ASN A 250 -21.60 -10.70 1.57
C ASN A 250 -20.59 -11.85 1.42
N LEU A 251 -20.49 -12.70 2.44
CA LEU A 251 -19.80 -13.99 2.37
C LEU A 251 -20.86 -15.10 2.34
N PHE A 252 -20.95 -15.82 1.23
CA PHE A 252 -21.97 -16.81 0.99
C PHE A 252 -21.35 -18.15 0.60
N ASP A 253 -21.56 -19.21 1.39
CA ASP A 253 -20.93 -20.53 1.20
C ASP A 253 -19.41 -20.50 0.93
N ALA A 254 -18.72 -19.59 1.62
CA ALA A 254 -17.32 -19.24 1.39
C ALA A 254 -16.50 -19.33 2.68
N GLY A 255 -15.31 -19.95 2.64
CA GLY A 255 -14.54 -20.28 3.85
C GLY A 255 -13.16 -19.61 3.95
N ARG A 256 -12.65 -19.44 5.18
CA ARG A 256 -11.29 -18.95 5.45
C ARG A 256 -10.96 -17.58 4.83
N ASN A 257 -11.97 -16.78 4.50
CA ASN A 257 -11.77 -15.46 3.92
C ASN A 257 -11.46 -14.41 5.00
N LEU A 258 -10.65 -13.41 4.67
CA LEU A 258 -10.34 -12.27 5.53
C LEU A 258 -11.04 -11.01 5.02
N VAL A 259 -12.07 -10.55 5.74
CA VAL A 259 -12.74 -9.28 5.53
C VAL A 259 -12.20 -8.27 6.53
N SER A 260 -11.27 -7.41 6.10
CA SER A 260 -10.57 -6.52 7.03
C SER A 260 -10.44 -5.06 6.60
N ASN A 261 -10.58 -4.13 7.54
CA ASN A 261 -10.33 -2.70 7.29
C ASN A 261 -11.21 -2.06 6.21
N ASN A 262 -12.40 -2.60 5.95
CA ASN A 262 -13.36 -2.02 5.01
C ASN A 262 -14.20 -0.92 5.69
N THR A 263 -14.70 0.03 4.89
CA THR A 263 -15.72 1.00 5.30
C THR A 263 -17.04 0.61 4.65
N VAL A 264 -18.01 0.18 5.44
CA VAL A 264 -19.31 -0.33 4.97
C VAL A 264 -20.42 0.49 5.60
N VAL A 265 -21.15 1.27 4.79
CA VAL A 265 -22.07 2.28 5.30
C VAL A 265 -23.37 2.31 4.52
N GLY A 266 -24.49 2.21 5.22
CA GLY A 266 -25.81 2.50 4.68
C GLY A 266 -26.18 1.70 3.44
N ASN A 267 -25.84 0.42 3.40
CA ASN A 267 -26.28 -0.55 2.40
C ASN A 267 -27.62 -1.18 2.80
N MET A 268 -28.12 -2.13 2.02
CA MET A 268 -29.50 -2.63 2.07
C MET A 268 -30.52 -1.56 1.66
N ALA A 269 -30.27 -0.86 0.55
CA ALA A 269 -31.13 0.22 0.08
C ALA A 269 -32.55 -0.22 -0.30
N ASP A 270 -32.71 -1.42 -0.86
CA ASP A 270 -34.00 -2.10 -1.03
C ASP A 270 -34.21 -3.14 0.08
N SER A 271 -34.20 -2.72 1.35
CA SER A 271 -34.37 -3.60 2.52
C SER A 271 -35.75 -4.30 2.66
N GLY A 272 -36.53 -4.39 1.58
CA GLY A 272 -37.83 -5.05 1.51
C GLY A 272 -37.79 -6.55 1.87
N GLY A 273 -38.91 -7.26 1.69
CA GLY A 273 -39.08 -8.66 2.13
C GLY A 273 -38.24 -9.71 1.36
N ARG A 274 -37.37 -9.31 0.43
CA ARG A 274 -36.68 -10.23 -0.50
C ARG A 274 -35.28 -10.64 -0.04
N HIS A 275 -34.60 -9.84 0.79
CA HIS A 275 -33.32 -10.24 1.39
C HIS A 275 -33.54 -11.09 2.64
N ALA A 276 -33.10 -12.35 2.57
CA ALA A 276 -33.17 -13.32 3.67
C ALA A 276 -32.37 -12.89 4.91
N TYR A 277 -31.23 -12.22 4.71
CA TYR A 277 -30.34 -11.80 5.77
C TYR A 277 -30.06 -10.31 5.65
N LYS A 278 -30.30 -9.55 6.72
CA LYS A 278 -30.25 -8.08 6.72
C LYS A 278 -29.06 -7.59 7.53
N GLY A 279 -27.95 -7.32 6.85
CA GLY A 279 -26.74 -6.77 7.44
C GLY A 279 -25.98 -5.87 6.47
N GLU A 280 -25.21 -4.93 7.01
CA GLU A 280 -24.19 -4.21 6.23
C GLU A 280 -23.08 -5.17 5.78
N ILE A 281 -22.66 -6.07 6.69
CA ILE A 281 -21.86 -7.26 6.38
C ILE A 281 -22.69 -8.50 6.71
N VAL A 282 -22.75 -9.44 5.78
CA VAL A 282 -23.51 -10.70 5.92
C VAL A 282 -22.58 -11.90 5.79
N LEU A 283 -22.75 -12.87 6.69
CA LEU A 283 -22.20 -14.22 6.61
C LEU A 283 -23.36 -15.21 6.55
N ALA A 284 -23.52 -15.90 5.42
CA ALA A 284 -24.64 -16.80 5.19
C ALA A 284 -24.23 -18.05 4.42
N SER A 285 -25.00 -19.12 4.54
CA SER A 285 -24.83 -20.36 3.75
C SER A 285 -26.15 -20.73 3.08
N ASP A 286 -26.11 -21.48 1.99
CA ASP A 286 -27.30 -22.10 1.41
C ASP A 286 -27.72 -23.32 2.26
N TYR A 287 -28.73 -23.12 3.11
CA TYR A 287 -29.30 -24.18 3.95
C TYR A 287 -29.98 -25.29 3.15
N THR A 288 -30.38 -25.05 1.89
CA THR A 288 -31.05 -26.06 1.05
C THR A 288 -30.06 -27.08 0.48
N LYS A 289 -28.79 -26.69 0.32
CA LYS A 289 -27.72 -27.56 -0.16
C LYS A 289 -26.98 -28.29 0.98
N GLN A 290 -27.28 -27.98 2.24
CA GLN A 290 -26.66 -28.54 3.46
C GLN A 290 -25.11 -28.50 3.50
N VAL A 291 -24.46 -27.66 2.70
CA VAL A 291 -23.00 -27.64 2.61
C VAL A 291 -22.38 -26.90 3.79
N GLY A 292 -23.05 -25.85 4.30
CA GLY A 292 -22.63 -25.10 5.49
C GLY A 292 -21.20 -24.57 5.40
N ARG A 293 -20.86 -23.92 4.27
CA ARG A 293 -19.47 -23.58 3.91
C ARG A 293 -19.00 -22.20 4.35
N THR A 294 -19.87 -21.38 4.92
CA THR A 294 -19.44 -20.13 5.53
C THR A 294 -18.80 -20.40 6.88
N VAL A 295 -17.51 -20.76 6.83
CA VAL A 295 -16.72 -21.27 7.95
C VAL A 295 -15.36 -20.59 8.03
N ASP A 296 -14.83 -20.46 9.25
CA ASP A 296 -13.48 -19.95 9.52
C ASP A 296 -13.15 -18.58 8.89
N ASN A 297 -14.17 -17.80 8.53
CA ASN A 297 -13.98 -16.46 8.01
C ASN A 297 -13.60 -15.50 9.14
N ARG A 298 -12.81 -14.48 8.82
CA ARG A 298 -12.36 -13.47 9.77
C ARG A 298 -12.85 -12.10 9.34
N VAL A 299 -13.73 -11.50 10.13
CA VAL A 299 -14.29 -10.15 9.89
C VAL A 299 -13.76 -9.19 10.95
N LEU A 300 -12.70 -8.46 10.60
CA LEU A 300 -11.86 -7.72 11.55
C LEU A 300 -11.62 -6.27 11.12
N ASN A 301 -11.47 -5.36 12.08
CA ASN A 301 -11.08 -3.96 11.91
C ASN A 301 -11.91 -3.16 10.89
N ASN A 302 -13.15 -3.56 10.62
CA ASN A 302 -14.03 -2.84 9.70
C ASN A 302 -14.72 -1.68 10.39
N ILE A 303 -15.00 -0.60 9.65
CA ILE A 303 -15.91 0.47 10.04
C ILE A 303 -17.26 0.15 9.41
N VAL A 304 -18.27 -0.12 10.23
CA VAL A 304 -19.59 -0.51 9.76
C VAL A 304 -20.65 0.40 10.36
N VAL A 305 -21.39 1.09 9.51
CA VAL A 305 -22.46 2.01 9.93
C VAL A 305 -23.76 1.59 9.29
N ALA A 306 -24.58 0.87 10.04
CA ALA A 306 -25.94 0.55 9.64
C ALA A 306 -26.82 1.79 9.78
N THR A 307 -27.58 2.12 8.73
CA THR A 307 -28.44 3.32 8.73
C THR A 307 -29.94 3.00 8.81
N ARG A 308 -30.33 1.74 8.65
CA ARG A 308 -31.73 1.29 8.55
C ARG A 308 -32.11 0.44 9.76
N ALA A 309 -33.28 0.71 10.36
CA ALA A 309 -33.71 0.11 11.64
C ALA A 309 -33.76 -1.43 11.65
N ASN A 310 -34.05 -2.06 10.50
CA ASN A 310 -34.18 -3.50 10.33
C ASN A 310 -32.90 -4.18 9.76
N VAL A 311 -31.77 -3.47 9.73
CA VAL A 311 -30.50 -3.95 9.16
C VAL A 311 -29.44 -3.93 10.24
N ALA A 312 -28.85 -5.10 10.54
CA ALA A 312 -27.75 -5.16 11.50
C ALA A 312 -26.45 -4.58 10.92
N ALA A 313 -25.51 -4.16 11.77
CA ALA A 313 -24.17 -3.87 11.27
C ALA A 313 -23.49 -5.16 10.76
N ILE A 314 -23.55 -6.25 11.53
CA ILE A 314 -23.09 -7.57 11.08
C ILE A 314 -24.18 -8.61 11.33
N ALA A 315 -24.56 -9.35 10.29
CA ALA A 315 -25.51 -10.46 10.37
C ALA A 315 -24.81 -11.79 10.07
N VAL A 316 -25.06 -12.78 10.92
CA VAL A 316 -24.57 -14.15 10.78
C VAL A 316 -25.76 -15.10 10.83
N GLU A 317 -25.91 -15.85 9.75
CA GLU A 317 -26.93 -16.86 9.59
C GLU A 317 -26.76 -18.03 10.59
N ALA A 318 -27.88 -18.68 10.92
CA ALA A 318 -27.92 -19.71 11.96
C ALA A 318 -26.98 -20.91 11.73
N THR A 319 -26.97 -21.50 10.54
CA THR A 319 -26.09 -22.64 10.20
C THR A 319 -24.60 -22.27 10.12
N SER A 320 -24.32 -20.98 9.93
CA SER A 320 -22.98 -20.39 9.91
C SER A 320 -22.49 -19.98 11.31
N THR A 321 -23.38 -20.00 12.31
CA THR A 321 -23.05 -19.72 13.72
C THR A 321 -22.31 -20.92 14.33
N GLY A 322 -21.22 -20.67 15.06
CA GLY A 322 -20.40 -21.73 15.68
C GLY A 322 -19.46 -22.47 14.71
N ARG A 323 -19.32 -21.99 13.46
CA ARG A 323 -18.45 -22.57 12.42
C ARG A 323 -17.06 -21.93 12.34
N GLY A 324 -16.50 -21.52 13.47
CA GLY A 324 -15.16 -20.91 13.53
C GLY A 324 -15.03 -19.50 12.93
N ASN A 325 -16.13 -18.90 12.44
CA ASN A 325 -16.13 -17.52 11.98
C ASN A 325 -15.76 -16.55 13.14
N ALA A 326 -14.66 -15.82 12.97
CA ALA A 326 -14.17 -14.86 13.94
C ALA A 326 -14.62 -13.45 13.56
N ILE A 327 -15.40 -12.81 14.43
CA ILE A 327 -15.91 -11.45 14.21
C ILE A 327 -15.37 -10.56 15.32
N GLY A 328 -14.67 -9.50 14.94
CA GLY A 328 -14.17 -8.49 15.86
C GLY A 328 -12.65 -8.56 16.09
N PRO A 329 -12.03 -7.43 16.46
CA PRO A 329 -12.66 -6.14 16.78
C PRO A 329 -13.17 -5.43 15.51
N ASN A 330 -14.33 -4.76 15.54
CA ASN A 330 -14.84 -3.90 14.46
C ASN A 330 -15.42 -2.61 15.07
N LEU A 331 -15.33 -1.48 14.36
CA LEU A 331 -16.00 -0.25 14.75
C LEU A 331 -17.41 -0.25 14.18
N LEU A 332 -18.40 -0.52 15.04
CA LEU A 332 -19.80 -0.63 14.62
C LEU A 332 -20.61 0.55 15.14
N ARG A 333 -21.50 1.07 14.29
CA ARG A 333 -22.52 2.04 14.69
C ARG A 333 -23.84 1.70 14.00
N HIS A 334 -24.93 1.96 14.70
CA HIS A 334 -26.26 1.96 14.11
C HIS A 334 -26.88 3.34 14.22
N ALA A 335 -27.08 4.04 13.10
CA ALA A 335 -27.58 5.42 13.09
C ALA A 335 -29.05 5.52 13.55
N ALA A 336 -29.87 4.51 13.24
CA ALA A 336 -31.28 4.43 13.63
C ALA A 336 -31.55 3.61 14.93
N GLY A 337 -30.52 3.35 15.74
CA GLY A 337 -30.70 2.67 17.05
C GLY A 337 -31.06 1.17 17.02
N GLY A 338 -30.89 0.49 15.88
CA GLY A 338 -31.08 -0.95 15.73
C GLY A 338 -29.85 -1.78 16.12
N ARG A 339 -29.80 -3.03 15.63
CA ARG A 339 -28.86 -4.05 16.11
C ARG A 339 -27.45 -3.85 15.54
N LEU A 340 -26.42 -3.96 16.39
CA LEU A 340 -25.04 -4.06 15.89
C LEU A 340 -24.74 -5.46 15.38
N TYR A 341 -25.24 -6.49 16.06
CA TYR A 341 -25.07 -7.89 15.68
C TYR A 341 -26.41 -8.62 15.57
N ALA A 342 -26.53 -9.50 14.58
CA ALA A 342 -27.62 -10.46 14.46
C ALA A 342 -27.05 -11.86 14.21
N TYR A 343 -26.85 -12.64 15.27
CA TYR A 343 -26.47 -14.06 15.19
C TYR A 343 -27.71 -14.95 15.18
N GLY A 344 -27.68 -16.06 14.44
CA GLY A 344 -28.81 -16.99 14.39
C GLY A 344 -29.94 -16.56 13.45
N ALA A 345 -29.65 -15.71 12.45
CA ALA A 345 -30.69 -15.22 11.54
C ALA A 345 -31.31 -16.38 10.71
N THR A 346 -32.65 -16.46 10.68
CA THR A 346 -33.43 -17.42 9.89
C THR A 346 -34.15 -16.72 8.74
N ARG A 347 -34.55 -17.49 7.71
CA ARG A 347 -35.14 -16.97 6.46
C ARG A 347 -36.65 -16.69 6.53
N THR A 348 -37.32 -17.06 7.63
CA THR A 348 -38.79 -17.13 7.72
C THR A 348 -39.50 -15.89 8.26
N ASP A 349 -38.76 -14.86 8.66
CA ASP A 349 -39.37 -13.76 9.41
C ASP A 349 -39.70 -12.58 8.50
N ASP A 350 -40.99 -12.44 8.18
CA ASP A 350 -41.62 -11.18 7.79
C ASP A 350 -41.54 -10.17 8.94
N GLY A 351 -40.35 -9.61 9.16
CA GLY A 351 -40.19 -8.37 9.92
C GLY A 351 -40.49 -8.40 11.42
N SER A 352 -40.71 -9.56 12.05
CA SER A 352 -40.76 -9.67 13.50
C SER A 352 -39.68 -10.62 14.01
N SER A 353 -38.88 -10.10 14.92
CA SER A 353 -37.78 -10.78 15.60
C SER A 353 -38.17 -12.14 16.18
N LEU A 354 -37.48 -13.21 15.81
CA LEU A 354 -37.37 -14.35 16.72
C LEU A 354 -36.61 -13.92 18.00
N PRO A 355 -37.17 -14.19 19.20
CA PRO A 355 -36.43 -14.04 20.44
C PRO A 355 -35.29 -15.06 20.44
N LEU A 356 -34.10 -14.61 20.85
CA LEU A 356 -32.97 -15.49 21.10
C LEU A 356 -33.41 -16.60 22.05
N GLY A 357 -33.52 -17.82 21.52
CA GLY A 357 -33.57 -19.03 22.33
C GLY A 357 -32.32 -19.02 23.22
N SER A 358 -32.59 -19.01 24.53
CA SER A 358 -31.67 -19.09 25.65
C SER A 358 -30.31 -19.75 25.34
N ARG A 359 -29.23 -18.97 25.61
CA ARG A 359 -27.80 -19.30 25.58
C ARG A 359 -27.06 -19.08 24.26
N ALA A 360 -27.00 -17.83 23.81
CA ALA A 360 -25.71 -17.31 23.34
C ALA A 360 -25.01 -16.70 24.57
N PRO A 361 -23.73 -17.00 24.85
CA PRO A 361 -23.02 -16.33 25.92
C PRO A 361 -22.98 -14.83 25.60
N ASP A 362 -23.42 -14.03 26.56
CA ASP A 362 -23.15 -12.60 26.53
C ASP A 362 -21.63 -12.41 26.63
N LEU A 363 -20.97 -12.21 25.50
CA LEU A 363 -19.53 -12.01 25.43
C LEU A 363 -19.13 -10.57 25.81
N THR A 364 -20.08 -9.70 26.19
CA THR A 364 -19.74 -8.38 26.74
C THR A 364 -18.99 -8.49 28.08
N GLU A 365 -19.14 -9.62 28.79
CA GLU A 365 -18.45 -9.89 30.07
C GLU A 365 -17.22 -10.79 29.93
N ALA A 366 -16.84 -11.23 28.72
CA ALA A 366 -15.63 -12.01 28.56
C ALA A 366 -14.40 -11.12 28.89
N PRO A 367 -13.39 -11.61 29.64
CA PRO A 367 -12.24 -10.81 30.09
C PRO A 367 -11.47 -10.09 28.98
N ALA A 368 -11.60 -10.55 27.73
CA ALA A 368 -11.05 -9.92 26.53
C ALA A 368 -11.73 -8.59 26.15
N PHE A 369 -12.88 -8.23 26.75
CA PHE A 369 -13.69 -7.05 26.43
C PHE A 369 -13.91 -6.09 27.62
N ALA A 370 -13.43 -6.42 28.83
CA ALA A 370 -13.66 -5.64 30.05
C ALA A 370 -12.98 -4.24 30.07
N ASP A 371 -12.01 -3.98 29.19
CA ASP A 371 -11.27 -2.71 29.15
C ASP A 371 -11.88 -1.61 28.27
N ILE A 372 -13.00 -1.88 27.58
CA ILE A 372 -13.58 -0.95 26.59
C ILE A 372 -14.62 0.00 27.21
N ALA A 373 -15.05 -0.23 28.46
CA ALA A 373 -16.10 0.54 29.13
C ALA A 373 -15.57 1.58 30.14
N LYS A 374 -14.50 2.31 29.82
CA LYS A 374 -14.10 3.49 30.62
C LYS A 374 -14.11 4.76 29.75
N PRO A 375 -14.70 5.87 30.24
CA PRO A 375 -14.73 7.12 29.50
C PRO A 375 -13.31 7.71 29.48
N PHE A 376 -12.71 7.83 28.30
CA PHE A 376 -11.32 8.29 28.15
C PHE A 376 -11.21 9.81 27.96
N ALA A 377 -10.19 10.36 28.59
CA ALA A 377 -9.72 11.73 28.48
C ALA A 377 -8.29 11.76 27.89
N ASN A 378 -7.98 12.81 27.10
CA ASN A 378 -6.67 13.29 26.62
C ASN A 378 -6.18 12.79 25.22
N GLY A 379 -5.60 13.70 24.43
CA GLY A 379 -5.25 13.46 23.02
C GLY A 379 -3.99 14.16 22.51
N PHE A 380 -3.23 13.47 21.66
CA PHE A 380 -1.95 13.89 21.06
C PHE A 380 -2.05 14.02 19.53
N ALA A 381 -1.21 14.84 18.88
CA ALA A 381 -1.23 15.02 17.41
C ALA A 381 0.13 14.86 16.72
N LEU A 382 0.13 14.25 15.53
CA LEU A 382 1.28 14.04 14.63
C LEU A 382 1.09 14.79 13.30
N THR A 383 2.13 15.48 12.83
CA THR A 383 1.99 16.48 11.74
C THR A 383 2.78 16.20 10.46
N ARG A 384 3.48 15.06 10.36
CA ARG A 384 4.06 14.58 9.09
C ARG A 384 4.70 13.21 9.27
N ALA A 385 4.13 12.17 8.67
CA ALA A 385 4.82 10.90 8.47
C ALA A 385 5.44 10.90 7.06
N LEU A 386 6.77 10.91 6.99
CA LEU A 386 7.47 10.38 5.83
C LEU A 386 7.48 8.85 5.99
N ALA A 387 6.34 8.20 5.70
CA ALA A 387 6.25 6.75 5.75
C ALA A 387 6.29 6.18 4.33
N ARG A 388 7.29 5.32 4.07
CA ARG A 388 7.12 4.22 3.11
C ARG A 388 5.91 3.38 3.57
N PRO A 389 5.18 2.70 2.67
CA PRO A 389 4.14 1.76 3.07
C PRO A 389 4.69 0.76 4.10
N GLY A 390 4.03 0.60 5.25
CA GLY A 390 4.38 -0.44 6.21
C GLY A 390 5.26 -0.04 7.41
N ILE A 391 5.36 1.23 7.79
CA ILE A 391 5.82 1.59 9.14
C ILE A 391 4.58 1.69 10.04
N PRO A 392 4.23 0.64 10.81
CA PRO A 392 3.25 0.80 11.87
C PRO A 392 3.83 1.80 12.87
N LEU A 393 3.22 2.97 13.01
CA LEU A 393 3.21 3.54 14.35
C LEU A 393 2.50 2.50 15.19
N GLY A 394 3.15 2.00 16.24
CA GLY A 394 2.55 1.13 17.26
C GLY A 394 1.37 1.76 18.02
N ALA A 395 0.66 2.73 17.42
CA ALA A 395 -0.56 3.34 17.91
C ALA A 395 -1.61 2.27 18.25
N ALA A 396 -1.67 1.18 17.47
CA ALA A 396 -2.54 0.02 17.73
C ALA A 396 -2.22 -0.75 19.03
N ARG A 397 -1.09 -0.48 19.72
CA ARG A 397 -0.66 -1.18 20.95
C ARG A 397 -0.65 -0.30 22.21
N HIS A 398 -1.02 0.97 22.12
CA HIS A 398 -1.05 1.90 23.25
C HIS A 398 -2.40 2.60 23.37
N PRO A 399 -3.43 1.94 23.93
CA PRO A 399 -4.81 2.43 23.98
C PRO A 399 -4.97 3.71 24.82
N ASP A 400 -4.03 3.99 25.72
CA ASP A 400 -4.09 5.13 26.66
C ASP A 400 -3.83 6.51 26.02
N ALA A 401 -3.56 6.57 24.71
CA ALA A 401 -3.23 7.80 23.99
C ALA A 401 -4.02 7.89 22.68
N THR A 402 -4.66 9.05 22.44
CA THR A 402 -5.28 9.37 21.15
C THR A 402 -4.25 10.02 20.22
N TYR A 403 -4.21 9.64 18.96
CA TYR A 403 -3.31 10.18 17.93
C TYR A 403 -4.10 10.89 16.84
N VAL A 404 -3.96 12.20 16.73
CA VAL A 404 -4.59 13.02 15.69
C VAL A 404 -3.57 13.28 14.58
N ILE A 405 -3.78 12.67 13.42
CA ILE A 405 -2.92 12.78 12.25
C ILE A 405 -3.47 13.84 11.32
N TYR A 406 -2.77 14.95 11.28
CA TYR A 406 -3.09 16.05 10.39
C TYR A 406 -2.39 15.87 9.04
N SER A 407 -3.16 15.69 7.96
CA SER A 407 -2.61 15.55 6.60
C SER A 407 -3.45 16.27 5.55
N ASP A 408 -2.83 16.61 4.42
CA ASP A 408 -3.51 17.15 3.24
C ASP A 408 -4.42 16.11 2.57
N ASP A 409 -4.08 14.83 2.73
CA ASP A 409 -4.88 13.67 2.32
C ASP A 409 -5.05 12.67 3.48
N PRO A 410 -6.12 12.84 4.30
CA PRO A 410 -6.45 11.92 5.40
C PRO A 410 -6.65 10.47 4.95
N GLY A 411 -7.21 10.25 3.76
CA GLY A 411 -7.45 8.91 3.23
C GLY A 411 -6.14 8.17 2.97
N ARG A 412 -5.19 8.83 2.31
CA ARG A 412 -3.83 8.28 2.12
C ARG A 412 -3.06 8.13 3.43
N ALA A 413 -3.24 9.03 4.39
CA ALA A 413 -2.62 8.89 5.70
C ALA A 413 -3.18 7.67 6.46
N ALA A 414 -4.48 7.41 6.36
CA ALA A 414 -5.15 6.28 6.99
C ALA A 414 -4.71 4.91 6.43
N THR A 415 -4.25 4.85 5.17
CA THR A 415 -3.64 3.62 4.62
C THR A 415 -2.25 3.34 5.17
N MET A 416 -1.57 4.35 5.72
CA MET A 416 -0.21 4.22 6.26
C MET A 416 -0.21 4.03 7.78
N ILE A 417 -1.12 4.72 8.48
CA ILE A 417 -1.22 4.70 9.94
C ILE A 417 -2.70 4.60 10.28
N SER A 418 -3.12 3.57 11.00
CA SER A 418 -4.51 3.39 11.43
C SER A 418 -4.58 2.69 12.79
N GLY A 419 -5.68 2.88 13.51
CA GLY A 419 -5.90 2.27 14.83
C GLY A 419 -7.15 2.84 15.51
N PRO A 420 -7.69 2.16 16.53
CA PRO A 420 -8.92 2.57 17.22
C PRO A 420 -8.77 3.91 17.97
N ASN A 421 -7.53 4.31 18.24
CA ASN A 421 -7.12 5.55 18.90
C ASN A 421 -6.47 6.55 17.92
N VAL A 422 -6.64 6.37 16.60
CA VAL A 422 -6.06 7.26 15.58
C VAL A 422 -7.17 8.01 14.85
N GLU A 423 -7.16 9.34 14.94
CA GLU A 423 -8.04 10.24 14.21
C GLU A 423 -7.27 10.87 13.04
N HIS A 424 -7.85 10.90 11.84
CA HIS A 424 -7.25 11.58 10.69
C HIS A 424 -8.00 12.86 10.36
N VAL A 425 -7.31 13.99 10.43
CA VAL A 425 -7.91 15.31 10.24
C VAL A 425 -7.28 15.99 9.02
N ARG A 426 -8.14 16.50 8.13
CA ARG A 426 -7.67 17.24 6.95
C ARG A 426 -7.04 18.55 7.38
N LEU A 427 -5.80 18.77 6.96
CA LEU A 427 -5.12 20.06 7.09
C LEU A 427 -5.72 21.09 6.15
N PRO A 428 -6.04 22.31 6.64
CA PRO A 428 -6.42 23.42 5.77
C PRO A 428 -5.36 23.70 4.71
N ARG A 429 -5.80 23.81 3.45
CA ARG A 429 -4.95 24.16 2.31
C ARG A 429 -4.66 25.66 2.29
N VAL A 430 -3.73 26.08 3.15
CA VAL A 430 -3.24 27.47 3.23
C VAL A 430 -1.73 27.55 2.97
N PRO A 431 -1.19 28.73 2.61
CA PRO A 431 0.24 28.94 2.48
C PRO A 431 1.02 28.52 3.72
N ARG A 432 2.27 28.05 3.54
CA ARG A 432 3.09 27.48 4.61
C ARG A 432 3.29 28.44 5.81
N ALA A 433 3.44 29.73 5.56
CA ALA A 433 3.59 30.73 6.62
C ALA A 433 2.31 30.84 7.48
N VAL A 434 1.13 30.93 6.84
CA VAL A 434 -0.17 30.92 7.51
C VAL A 434 -0.36 29.63 8.30
N ARG A 435 0.08 28.50 7.74
CA ARG A 435 0.01 27.20 8.42
C ARG A 435 0.83 27.18 9.71
N LEU A 436 2.07 27.69 9.65
CA LEU A 436 2.99 27.73 10.78
C LEU A 436 2.61 28.76 11.86
N LEU A 437 2.05 29.90 11.46
CA LEU A 437 1.78 31.01 12.38
C LEU A 437 0.34 31.02 12.93
N ALA A 438 -0.66 30.56 12.17
CA ALA A 438 -2.06 30.67 12.56
C ALA A 438 -2.75 29.30 12.73
N VAL A 439 -2.58 28.40 11.74
CA VAL A 439 -3.32 27.13 11.74
C VAL A 439 -2.87 26.21 12.86
N TRP A 440 -1.56 26.03 13.08
CA TRP A 440 -1.09 25.13 14.13
C TRP A 440 -1.46 25.57 15.55
N PRO A 441 -1.28 26.84 15.95
CA PRO A 441 -1.79 27.32 17.24
C PRO A 441 -3.29 27.10 17.40
N TRP A 442 -4.07 27.40 16.35
CA TRP A 442 -5.51 27.20 16.36
C TRP A 442 -5.90 25.72 16.52
N LEU A 443 -5.31 24.81 15.74
CA LEU A 443 -5.59 23.37 15.82
C LEU A 443 -5.22 22.78 17.18
N VAL A 444 -4.04 23.13 17.70
CA VAL A 444 -3.60 22.66 19.03
C VAL A 444 -4.55 23.11 20.13
N HIS A 445 -5.11 24.30 20.01
CA HIS A 445 -6.10 24.81 20.96
C HIS A 445 -7.48 24.17 20.77
N ARG A 446 -8.02 24.21 19.55
CA ARG A 446 -9.34 23.70 19.17
C ARG A 446 -9.50 22.22 19.54
N ASP A 447 -8.51 21.41 19.17
CA ASP A 447 -8.56 19.96 19.32
C ASP A 447 -7.96 19.50 20.65
N ARG A 448 -7.63 20.45 21.54
CA ARG A 448 -7.08 20.21 22.88
C ARG A 448 -5.83 19.30 22.87
N ILE A 449 -4.96 19.49 21.89
CA ILE A 449 -3.75 18.68 21.73
C ILE A 449 -2.79 18.92 22.90
N ASP A 450 -2.43 17.83 23.58
CA ASP A 450 -1.52 17.82 24.74
C ASP A 450 -0.05 17.91 24.31
N ALA A 451 0.31 17.20 23.23
CA ALA A 451 1.60 17.31 22.58
C ALA A 451 1.49 17.27 21.05
N LEU A 452 2.10 18.27 20.40
CA LEU A 452 2.24 18.41 18.96
C LEU A 452 3.60 17.87 18.52
N VAL A 453 3.59 16.79 17.74
CA VAL A 453 4.81 16.18 17.19
C VAL A 453 5.08 16.71 15.79
N THR A 454 6.26 17.31 15.60
CA THR A 454 6.70 17.93 14.34
C THR A 454 8.07 17.43 13.92
N THR A 455 8.37 17.46 12.62
CA THR A 455 9.71 17.10 12.10
C THR A 455 10.48 18.36 11.71
N TYR A 456 11.68 18.51 12.28
CA TYR A 456 12.63 19.63 12.10
C TYR A 456 12.15 21.04 12.44
N ILE A 457 10.94 21.44 12.07
CA ILE A 457 10.43 22.81 12.19
C ILE A 457 9.17 22.78 13.03
N ALA A 458 9.23 23.46 14.17
CA ALA A 458 8.10 23.60 15.07
C ALA A 458 7.38 24.95 14.87
N PRO A 459 6.04 25.00 14.95
CA PRO A 459 5.28 26.25 14.90
C PRO A 459 5.68 27.20 16.04
N PRO A 460 6.17 28.42 15.77
CA PRO A 460 6.75 29.27 16.81
C PRO A 460 5.72 29.80 17.83
N LEU A 461 4.44 29.81 17.47
CA LEU A 461 3.33 30.32 18.28
C LEU A 461 2.57 29.23 19.05
N VAL A 462 2.92 27.96 18.87
CA VAL A 462 2.44 26.88 19.75
C VAL A 462 3.29 26.90 21.03
N PRO A 463 2.72 26.83 22.25
CA PRO A 463 3.50 26.83 23.48
C PRO A 463 4.54 25.69 23.49
N GLY A 464 5.81 26.01 23.80
CA GLY A 464 6.90 25.03 23.80
C GLY A 464 6.66 23.83 24.72
N GLY A 465 5.95 24.05 25.83
CA GLY A 465 5.50 23.01 26.76
C GLY A 465 4.55 21.97 26.16
N ARG A 466 4.03 22.19 24.95
CA ARG A 466 3.19 21.26 24.17
C ARG A 466 3.87 20.76 22.90
N GLN A 467 5.17 21.00 22.71
CA GLN A 467 5.87 20.64 21.47
C GLN A 467 6.82 19.47 21.67
N VAL A 468 6.80 18.58 20.68
CA VAL A 468 7.77 17.52 20.47
C VAL A 468 8.36 17.70 19.08
N VAL A 469 9.68 17.77 18.99
CA VAL A 469 10.36 17.98 17.72
C VAL A 469 11.27 16.81 17.42
N VAL A 470 10.93 16.07 16.36
CA VAL A 470 11.76 15.01 15.81
C VAL A 470 12.82 15.66 14.90
N VAL A 471 14.08 15.54 15.29
CA VAL A 471 15.26 15.99 14.53
C VAL A 471 16.11 14.76 14.28
N HIS A 472 16.06 14.22 13.07
CA HIS A 472 16.83 13.00 12.74
C HIS A 472 18.34 13.23 12.87
N ASP A 473 18.83 14.34 12.36
CA ASP A 473 20.20 14.79 12.52
C ASP A 473 20.33 16.31 12.32
N ILE A 474 21.53 16.83 12.56
CA ILE A 474 21.89 18.22 12.26
C ILE A 474 23.14 18.25 11.37
N LEU A 475 23.21 17.37 10.35
CA LEU A 475 24.35 17.34 9.43
C LEU A 475 24.54 18.67 8.70
N PHE A 476 23.49 19.46 8.50
CA PHE A 476 23.60 20.82 7.95
C PHE A 476 24.33 21.82 8.88
N GLU A 477 24.48 21.51 10.17
CA GLU A 477 25.29 22.27 11.13
C GLU A 477 26.72 21.71 11.23
N THR A 478 26.84 20.38 11.34
CA THR A 478 28.12 19.70 11.61
C THR A 478 28.96 19.49 10.36
N HIS A 479 28.31 19.31 9.21
CA HIS A 479 28.91 19.06 7.89
C HIS A 479 28.33 20.03 6.85
N PRO A 480 28.53 21.34 7.03
CA PRO A 480 27.87 22.35 6.22
C PRO A 480 28.26 22.27 4.73
N SER A 481 29.42 21.71 4.38
CA SER A 481 29.86 21.53 2.99
C SER A 481 28.91 20.67 2.14
N PHE A 482 28.09 19.80 2.76
CA PHE A 482 27.14 18.96 2.04
C PHE A 482 25.84 19.67 1.65
N PHE A 483 25.63 20.92 2.10
CA PHE A 483 24.36 21.62 1.96
C PHE A 483 24.55 23.03 1.39
N SER A 484 23.61 23.48 0.57
CA SER A 484 23.63 24.84 0.00
C SER A 484 23.45 25.92 1.08
N PHE A 485 24.07 27.08 0.87
CA PHE A 485 24.07 28.17 1.85
C PHE A 485 22.65 28.61 2.28
N GLY A 486 21.74 28.82 1.32
CA GLY A 486 20.37 29.24 1.60
C GLY A 486 19.56 28.20 2.39
N MET A 487 19.76 26.91 2.09
CA MET A 487 19.13 25.82 2.84
C MET A 487 19.64 25.78 4.29
N ARG A 488 20.96 25.91 4.47
CA ARG A 488 21.60 25.89 5.79
C ARG A 488 21.04 26.98 6.69
N TRP A 489 21.05 28.23 6.25
CA TRP A 489 20.65 29.37 7.09
C TRP A 489 19.21 29.24 7.61
N ARG A 490 18.27 28.92 6.72
CA ARG A 490 16.85 28.75 7.09
C ARG A 490 16.64 27.56 8.03
N THR A 491 17.20 26.40 7.70
CA THR A 491 16.99 25.17 8.48
C THR A 491 17.67 25.28 9.85
N ARG A 492 18.88 25.84 9.91
CA ARG A 492 19.59 26.21 11.15
C ARG A 492 18.73 27.04 12.08
N LEU A 493 18.21 28.16 11.60
CA LEU A 493 17.41 29.06 12.45
C LEU A 493 16.16 28.36 12.97
N LEU A 494 15.36 27.76 12.08
CA LEU A 494 14.06 27.20 12.45
C LEU A 494 14.18 25.93 13.31
N THR A 495 15.12 25.05 12.99
CA THR A 495 15.35 23.82 13.76
C THR A 495 15.95 24.13 15.13
N ARG A 496 16.91 25.07 15.21
CA ARG A 496 17.46 25.50 16.50
C ARG A 496 16.40 26.12 17.40
N LEU A 497 15.55 27.00 16.86
CA LEU A 497 14.46 27.63 17.62
C LEU A 497 13.43 26.59 18.09
N GLY A 498 13.02 25.68 17.21
CA GLY A 498 12.09 24.61 17.54
C GLY A 498 12.64 23.68 18.62
N ALA A 499 13.86 23.17 18.44
CA ALA A 499 14.50 22.25 19.38
C ALA A 499 14.70 22.88 20.77
N LYS A 500 15.11 24.15 20.84
CA LYS A 500 15.30 24.83 22.14
C LYS A 500 13.99 25.02 22.91
N ARG A 501 12.89 25.33 22.20
CA ARG A 501 11.58 25.60 22.80
C ARG A 501 10.79 24.34 23.13
N ALA A 502 11.00 23.26 22.39
CA ALA A 502 10.23 22.03 22.54
C ALA A 502 10.43 21.40 23.92
N ARG A 503 9.35 20.87 24.50
CA ARG A 503 9.41 20.12 25.75
C ARG A 503 10.28 18.88 25.63
N LEU A 504 10.18 18.20 24.49
CA LEU A 504 10.96 17.02 24.15
C LEU A 504 11.53 17.16 22.73
N VAL A 505 12.81 16.83 22.57
CA VAL A 505 13.43 16.59 21.27
C VAL A 505 13.59 15.09 21.10
N VAL A 506 13.25 14.56 19.93
CA VAL A 506 13.45 13.16 19.58
C VAL A 506 14.45 13.07 18.44
N THR A 507 15.41 12.17 18.54
CA THR A 507 16.40 11.92 17.49
C THR A 507 16.67 10.44 17.35
N ILE A 508 17.38 10.04 16.30
CA ILE A 508 17.44 8.63 15.89
C ILE A 508 18.78 7.94 16.18
N SER A 509 19.74 8.64 16.77
CA SER A 509 21.06 8.09 17.13
C SER A 509 21.68 8.83 18.30
N ARG A 510 22.64 8.19 18.96
CA ARG A 510 23.47 8.82 19.99
C ARG A 510 24.31 9.94 19.41
N TYR A 511 24.90 9.73 18.23
CA TYR A 511 25.64 10.77 17.51
C TYR A 511 24.79 12.03 17.30
N SER A 512 23.57 11.89 16.79
CA SER A 512 22.66 13.02 16.59
C SER A 512 22.25 13.66 17.93
N ARG A 513 21.96 12.86 18.96
CA ARG A 513 21.64 13.36 20.31
C ARG A 513 22.75 14.26 20.86
N ASP A 514 23.99 13.77 20.84
CA ASP A 514 25.14 14.49 21.40
C ASP A 514 25.51 15.70 20.55
N SER A 515 25.30 15.62 19.24
CA SER A 515 25.49 16.76 18.32
C SER A 515 24.45 17.86 18.55
N ILE A 516 23.18 17.50 18.70
CA ILE A 516 22.08 18.42 19.01
C ILE A 516 22.30 19.08 20.38
N ALA A 517 22.61 18.28 21.40
CA ALA A 517 22.87 18.77 22.75
C ALA A 517 23.99 19.82 22.77
N ARG A 518 25.15 19.50 22.16
CA ARG A 518 26.30 20.43 22.08
C ARG A 518 26.00 21.67 21.25
N THR A 519 25.48 21.50 20.03
CA THR A 519 25.32 22.59 19.06
C THR A 519 24.23 23.57 19.51
N TYR A 520 23.11 23.04 20.01
CA TYR A 520 21.99 23.86 20.43
C TYR A 520 22.01 24.19 21.93
N ARG A 521 22.93 23.62 22.70
CA ARG A 521 23.03 23.78 24.16
C ARG A 521 21.72 23.40 24.85
N ILE A 522 21.23 22.21 24.52
CA ILE A 522 20.01 21.61 25.11
C ILE A 522 20.47 20.52 26.07
N ASP A 523 19.85 20.48 27.25
CA ASP A 523 20.06 19.41 28.22
C ASP A 523 19.80 18.03 27.57
N PRO A 524 20.77 17.10 27.57
CA PRO A 524 20.59 15.75 27.03
C PRO A 524 19.35 15.02 27.60
N ALA A 525 18.93 15.31 28.84
CA ALA A 525 17.73 14.71 29.42
C ALA A 525 16.43 15.09 28.69
N ARG A 526 16.44 16.20 27.93
CA ARG A 526 15.33 16.62 27.06
C ARG A 526 15.40 16.06 25.65
N ILE A 527 16.38 15.20 25.35
CA ILE A 527 16.58 14.60 24.03
C ILE A 527 16.45 13.08 24.16
N ALA A 528 15.36 12.53 23.63
CA ALA A 528 15.16 11.09 23.55
C ALA A 528 15.83 10.51 22.30
N GLU A 529 16.62 9.47 22.50
CA GLU A 529 17.18 8.63 21.45
C GLU A 529 16.18 7.51 21.11
N VAL A 530 15.57 7.60 19.93
CA VAL A 530 14.61 6.64 19.40
C VAL A 530 15.15 6.15 18.06
N ARG A 531 15.96 5.09 18.13
CA ARG A 531 16.62 4.46 16.97
C ARG A 531 15.59 4.03 15.93
N CYS A 532 15.92 4.07 14.64
CA CYS A 532 14.99 3.57 13.63
C CYS A 532 15.03 2.04 13.53
N GLY A 533 13.86 1.44 13.33
CA GLY A 533 13.76 0.06 12.90
C GLY A 533 14.11 -0.11 11.42
N THR A 534 14.14 -1.35 10.96
CA THR A 534 14.30 -1.69 9.53
C THR A 534 13.07 -2.42 8.97
N SER A 535 12.78 -2.14 7.71
CA SER A 535 11.81 -2.86 6.89
C SER A 535 12.50 -3.16 5.57
N PRO A 536 13.30 -4.24 5.48
CA PRO A 536 14.07 -4.52 4.27
C PRO A 536 13.13 -4.66 3.06
N PRO A 537 13.57 -4.21 1.87
CA PRO A 537 12.82 -4.43 0.63
C PRO A 537 12.52 -5.91 0.44
N ARG A 538 11.34 -6.23 -0.10
CA ARG A 538 10.94 -7.63 -0.33
C ARG A 538 11.85 -8.29 -1.36
N THR A 539 12.19 -9.56 -1.21
CA THR A 539 12.84 -10.34 -2.27
C THR A 539 11.79 -11.02 -3.16
N GLY A 540 12.13 -11.30 -4.42
CA GLY A 540 11.35 -12.14 -5.33
C GLY A 540 11.72 -13.62 -5.23
N ALA A 541 10.84 -14.52 -5.67
CA ALA A 541 11.14 -15.96 -5.79
C ALA A 541 12.02 -16.28 -7.02
N ILE A 542 12.24 -15.30 -7.91
CA ILE A 542 12.98 -15.46 -9.17
C ILE A 542 14.15 -14.48 -9.16
N THR A 543 15.35 -15.01 -8.95
CA THR A 543 16.63 -14.28 -9.01
C THR A 543 16.90 -13.76 -10.43
N ARG A 544 16.38 -12.57 -10.78
CA ARG A 544 16.81 -11.85 -12.00
C ARG A 544 17.59 -10.62 -11.60
N SER A 545 18.86 -10.81 -11.24
CA SER A 545 19.81 -9.69 -11.15
C SER A 545 19.84 -8.94 -12.49
N PRO A 546 19.86 -7.59 -12.50
CA PRO A 546 20.09 -6.80 -13.71
C PRO A 546 21.46 -7.09 -14.34
N ILE A 547 22.35 -7.77 -13.62
CA ILE A 547 23.62 -8.30 -14.11
C ILE A 547 23.44 -9.77 -14.50
N ARG A 548 23.57 -10.08 -15.79
CA ARG A 548 23.38 -11.42 -16.36
C ARG A 548 24.69 -12.13 -16.76
N ASP A 549 25.85 -11.53 -16.50
CA ASP A 549 27.15 -12.08 -16.94
C ASP A 549 27.81 -13.01 -15.90
N GLY A 550 27.13 -13.29 -14.79
CA GLY A 550 27.58 -14.22 -13.76
C GLY A 550 28.72 -13.71 -12.87
N ARG A 551 29.19 -12.47 -13.08
CA ARG A 551 30.25 -11.88 -12.25
C ARG A 551 29.71 -11.44 -10.87
N PRO A 552 30.51 -11.56 -9.80
CA PRO A 552 30.16 -10.99 -8.51
C PRO A 552 29.99 -9.47 -8.64
N TYR A 553 29.17 -8.88 -7.77
CA TYR A 553 28.97 -7.44 -7.79
C TYR A 553 28.89 -6.83 -6.40
N LEU A 554 29.41 -5.61 -6.32
CA LEU A 554 29.28 -4.73 -5.17
C LEU A 554 28.11 -3.79 -5.42
N MET A 555 27.40 -3.40 -4.37
CA MET A 555 26.24 -2.52 -4.49
C MET A 555 26.45 -1.22 -3.71
N MET A 556 26.03 -0.09 -4.26
CA MET A 556 25.88 1.18 -3.55
C MET A 556 24.45 1.66 -3.74
N VAL A 557 23.79 2.15 -2.68
CA VAL A 557 22.37 2.54 -2.73
C VAL A 557 22.10 3.85 -2.01
N GLY A 558 21.31 4.72 -2.66
CA GLY A 558 20.90 6.01 -2.12
C GLY A 558 20.82 7.08 -3.21
N ARG A 559 20.27 8.25 -2.87
CA ARG A 559 20.35 9.40 -3.79
C ARG A 559 21.81 9.76 -4.06
N LEU A 560 22.14 10.09 -5.30
CA LEU A 560 23.52 10.46 -5.64
C LEU A 560 23.70 11.94 -5.29
N GLU A 561 24.27 12.17 -4.12
CA GLU A 561 24.62 13.49 -3.59
C GLU A 561 26.01 13.39 -2.93
N PRO A 562 26.78 14.51 -2.83
CA PRO A 562 28.19 14.47 -2.42
C PRO A 562 28.45 13.75 -1.09
N ARG A 563 27.48 13.80 -0.17
CA ARG A 563 27.51 13.14 1.13
C ARG A 563 27.60 11.61 1.03
N LYS A 564 26.97 10.98 0.03
CA LYS A 564 27.05 9.53 -0.19
C LYS A 564 28.40 9.07 -0.72
N ASN A 565 29.24 10.02 -1.12
CA ASN A 565 30.64 9.82 -1.47
C ASN A 565 30.86 8.87 -2.65
N LEU A 566 30.05 9.02 -3.70
CA LEU A 566 30.15 8.21 -4.92
C LEU A 566 31.55 8.28 -5.54
N ALA A 567 32.19 9.45 -5.50
CA ALA A 567 33.55 9.62 -6.01
C ALA A 567 34.55 8.66 -5.34
N LEU A 568 34.50 8.52 -4.00
CA LEU A 568 35.35 7.58 -3.28
C LEU A 568 35.06 6.12 -3.66
N THR A 569 33.78 5.76 -3.83
CA THR A 569 33.40 4.42 -4.31
C THR A 569 34.03 4.13 -5.67
N LEU A 570 33.94 5.07 -6.61
CA LEU A 570 34.49 4.90 -7.96
C LEU A 570 36.02 4.85 -7.95
N ASP A 571 36.68 5.66 -7.12
CA ASP A 571 38.14 5.66 -6.95
C ASP A 571 38.65 4.34 -6.39
N ALA A 572 37.99 3.80 -5.36
CA ALA A 572 38.32 2.50 -4.78
C ALA A 572 38.01 1.34 -5.73
N PHE A 573 36.86 1.38 -6.41
CA PHE A 573 36.47 0.35 -7.38
C PHE A 573 37.44 0.27 -8.56
N ALA A 574 38.00 1.40 -9.01
CA ALA A 574 39.01 1.45 -10.06
C ALA A 574 40.36 0.81 -9.68
N ARG A 575 40.57 0.44 -8.39
CA ARG A 575 41.77 -0.28 -7.95
C ARG A 575 41.61 -1.81 -8.01
N LEU A 576 40.39 -2.31 -8.23
CA LEU A 576 40.16 -3.74 -8.44
C LEU A 576 40.65 -4.14 -9.83
N PRO A 577 41.07 -5.41 -10.04
CA PRO A 577 41.44 -5.88 -11.37
C PRO A 577 40.27 -5.73 -12.35
N THR A 578 40.55 -5.21 -13.56
CA THR A 578 39.54 -5.03 -14.61
C THR A 578 38.78 -6.32 -14.85
N GLY A 579 37.46 -6.25 -14.86
CA GLY A 579 36.61 -7.41 -15.09
C GLY A 579 36.34 -8.30 -13.87
N ALA A 580 37.00 -8.08 -12.72
CA ALA A 580 36.85 -8.94 -11.54
C ALA A 580 35.45 -8.90 -10.91
N ALA A 581 34.77 -7.76 -10.97
CA ALA A 581 33.44 -7.58 -10.43
C ALA A 581 32.68 -6.47 -11.16
N ARG A 582 31.38 -6.37 -10.91
CA ARG A 582 30.57 -5.19 -11.25
C ARG A 582 30.37 -4.29 -10.04
N LEU A 583 30.14 -3.00 -10.27
CA LEU A 583 29.60 -2.07 -9.28
C LEU A 583 28.18 -1.65 -9.69
N VAL A 584 27.18 -2.00 -8.90
CA VAL A 584 25.79 -1.57 -9.09
C VAL A 584 25.53 -0.35 -8.22
N VAL A 585 25.26 0.80 -8.84
CA VAL A 585 24.89 2.03 -8.15
C VAL A 585 23.39 2.26 -8.31
N VAL A 586 22.63 2.23 -7.22
CA VAL A 586 21.18 2.37 -7.22
C VAL A 586 20.76 3.72 -6.65
N GLY A 587 20.07 4.52 -7.44
CA GLY A 587 19.43 5.76 -7.00
C GLY A 587 19.54 6.90 -7.99
N LYS A 588 18.73 7.94 -7.78
CA LYS A 588 18.63 9.10 -8.67
C LYS A 588 19.70 10.15 -8.35
N PRO A 589 20.27 10.83 -9.36
CA PRO A 589 21.06 12.04 -9.14
C PRO A 589 20.29 13.10 -8.35
N ASP A 590 20.92 13.66 -7.31
CA ASP A 590 20.37 14.67 -6.41
C ASP A 590 21.48 15.64 -5.94
N GLY A 591 22.03 16.43 -6.86
CA GLY A 591 23.05 17.44 -6.54
C GLY A 591 24.50 16.92 -6.46
N GLU A 592 24.78 15.70 -6.92
CA GLU A 592 26.15 15.22 -7.14
C GLU A 592 26.87 16.01 -8.24
N ARG A 593 28.20 16.07 -8.14
CA ARG A 593 29.07 16.76 -9.09
C ARG A 593 28.98 16.15 -10.50
N PRO A 594 28.81 16.97 -11.57
CA PRO A 594 28.71 16.48 -12.95
C PRO A 594 29.87 15.58 -13.37
N GLU A 595 31.10 15.85 -12.90
CA GLU A 595 32.28 15.06 -13.23
C GLU A 595 32.20 13.65 -12.64
N THR A 596 31.59 13.51 -11.45
CA THR A 596 31.40 12.20 -10.80
C THR A 596 30.31 11.40 -11.50
N LEU A 597 29.24 12.05 -11.95
CA LEU A 597 28.18 11.42 -12.75
C LEU A 597 28.68 11.00 -14.14
N ALA A 598 29.53 11.80 -14.77
CA ALA A 598 30.17 11.44 -16.04
C ALA A 598 31.04 10.17 -15.88
N ARG A 599 31.83 10.09 -14.80
CA ARG A 599 32.61 8.90 -14.46
C ARG A 599 31.74 7.67 -14.21
N LEU A 600 30.63 7.84 -13.48
CA LEU A 600 29.66 6.77 -13.24
C LEU A 600 29.15 6.16 -14.55
N SER A 601 28.88 6.99 -15.56
CA SER A 601 28.39 6.55 -16.88
C SER A 601 29.48 6.01 -17.81
N SER A 602 30.75 6.37 -17.61
CA SER A 602 31.84 6.00 -18.53
C SER A 602 32.58 4.71 -18.15
N MET A 603 32.45 4.25 -16.90
CA MET A 603 33.16 3.05 -16.44
C MET A 603 32.43 1.76 -16.88
N ALA A 604 33.10 0.91 -17.66
CA ALA A 604 32.49 -0.27 -18.28
C ALA A 604 31.92 -1.31 -17.29
N ASP A 605 32.57 -1.47 -16.13
CA ASP A 605 32.15 -2.43 -15.09
C ASP A 605 31.16 -1.82 -14.07
N VAL A 606 30.66 -0.61 -14.31
CA VAL A 606 29.71 0.08 -13.44
C VAL A 606 28.32 0.12 -14.07
N VAL A 607 27.29 -0.23 -13.30
CA VAL A 607 25.88 -0.22 -13.74
C VAL A 607 25.11 0.74 -12.87
N HIS A 608 24.55 1.80 -13.47
CA HIS A 608 23.70 2.77 -12.77
C HIS A 608 22.22 2.43 -12.95
N VAL A 609 21.52 2.20 -11.84
CA VAL A 609 20.09 1.92 -11.78
C VAL A 609 19.36 3.10 -11.14
N ALA A 610 18.81 4.00 -11.97
CA ALA A 610 18.15 5.22 -11.49
C ALA A 610 16.75 4.97 -10.87
N GLY A 611 16.12 3.83 -11.18
CA GLY A 611 14.81 3.46 -10.66
C GLY A 611 14.66 1.95 -10.62
N ILE A 612 14.23 1.44 -9.48
CA ILE A 612 13.97 0.03 -9.24
C ILE A 612 12.78 -0.08 -8.28
N ASP A 613 11.97 -1.12 -8.44
CA ASP A 613 10.89 -1.41 -7.51
C ASP A 613 11.43 -2.11 -6.24
N ASP A 614 10.55 -2.31 -5.26
CA ASP A 614 10.96 -2.86 -3.95
C ASP A 614 11.50 -4.29 -4.08
N ARG A 615 10.91 -5.10 -4.98
CA ARG A 615 11.35 -6.47 -5.25
C ARG A 615 12.73 -6.53 -5.89
N GLY A 616 12.94 -5.78 -6.97
CA GLY A 616 14.24 -5.71 -7.61
C GLY A 616 15.31 -5.15 -6.67
N LEU A 617 14.95 -4.20 -5.80
CA LEU A 617 15.88 -3.68 -4.80
C LEU A 617 16.28 -4.76 -3.77
N GLY A 618 15.32 -5.54 -3.28
CA GLY A 618 15.58 -6.66 -2.37
C GLY A 618 16.47 -7.72 -3.02
N ASP A 619 16.21 -8.07 -4.29
CA ASP A 619 17.03 -9.02 -5.04
C ASP A 619 18.46 -8.51 -5.27
N LEU A 620 18.64 -7.21 -5.52
CA LEU A 620 19.95 -6.59 -5.62
C LEU A 620 20.74 -6.63 -4.31
N TYR A 621 20.07 -6.38 -3.18
CA TYR A 621 20.72 -6.54 -1.89
C TYR A 621 21.12 -8.01 -1.69
N ALA A 622 20.17 -8.94 -1.78
CA ALA A 622 20.34 -10.35 -1.40
C ALA A 622 21.40 -11.09 -2.24
N ASN A 623 21.72 -10.61 -3.44
CA ASN A 623 22.69 -11.24 -4.34
C ASN A 623 24.02 -10.45 -4.46
N ALA A 624 24.18 -9.32 -3.78
CA ALA A 624 25.43 -8.57 -3.80
C ALA A 624 26.50 -9.26 -2.96
N SER A 625 27.77 -9.17 -3.38
CA SER A 625 28.93 -9.60 -2.59
C SER A 625 29.10 -8.75 -1.33
N ALA A 626 28.77 -7.45 -1.43
CA ALA A 626 28.63 -6.55 -0.29
C ALA A 626 27.89 -5.27 -0.69
N LEU A 627 27.19 -4.66 0.28
CA LEU A 627 26.85 -3.25 0.24
C LEU A 627 28.11 -2.42 0.56
N VAL A 628 28.43 -1.47 -0.31
CA VAL A 628 29.43 -0.44 -0.10
C VAL A 628 28.74 0.87 0.27
N PHE A 629 28.95 1.32 1.49
CA PHE A 629 28.30 2.48 2.09
C PHE A 629 29.32 3.49 2.65
N PRO A 630 30.08 4.19 1.79
CA PRO A 630 31.18 5.07 2.20
C PRO A 630 30.70 6.49 2.56
N SER A 631 29.46 6.60 3.05
CA SER A 631 28.81 7.89 3.31
C SER A 631 29.65 8.74 4.27
N ALA A 632 29.83 10.02 3.94
CA ALA A 632 30.57 10.96 4.76
C ALA A 632 29.76 11.51 5.95
N GLY A 633 28.49 11.11 6.06
CA GLY A 633 27.71 11.33 7.27
C GLY A 633 26.26 10.90 7.12
N GLU A 634 25.71 10.25 8.16
CA GLU A 634 24.31 9.84 8.26
C GLU A 634 23.75 10.11 9.66
N GLY A 635 22.45 10.36 9.73
CA GLY A 635 21.72 10.35 10.99
C GLY A 635 21.48 8.93 11.54
N TRP A 636 21.46 7.91 10.68
CA TRP A 636 21.29 6.49 11.07
C TRP A 636 21.96 5.51 10.10
N GLY A 637 21.49 5.42 8.86
CA GLY A 637 22.01 4.47 7.87
C GLY A 637 21.08 3.28 7.61
N ILE A 638 19.81 3.55 7.24
CA ILE A 638 18.82 2.50 6.91
C ILE A 638 19.36 1.44 5.92
N PRO A 639 20.07 1.80 4.83
CA PRO A 639 20.65 0.80 3.92
C PRO A 639 21.55 -0.24 4.56
N VAL A 640 22.29 0.14 5.62
CA VAL A 640 23.15 -0.80 6.36
C VAL A 640 22.29 -1.89 7.00
N LEU A 641 21.21 -1.49 7.69
CA LEU A 641 20.30 -2.45 8.30
C LEU A 641 19.51 -3.26 7.27
N GLU A 642 19.10 -2.67 6.14
CA GLU A 642 18.46 -3.38 5.03
C GLU A 642 19.37 -4.50 4.49
N SER A 643 20.66 -4.18 4.25
CA SER A 643 21.66 -5.14 3.78
C SER A 643 21.90 -6.27 4.78
N LEU A 644 22.10 -5.94 6.06
CA LEU A 644 22.29 -6.96 7.11
C LEU A 644 21.05 -7.86 7.26
N ALA A 645 19.84 -7.30 7.14
CA ALA A 645 18.59 -8.04 7.26
C ALA A 645 18.40 -9.05 6.12
N LEU A 646 18.92 -8.73 4.93
CA LEU A 646 18.91 -9.59 3.74
C LEU A 646 20.11 -10.55 3.68
N GLY A 647 20.97 -10.55 4.70
CA GLY A 647 22.13 -11.45 4.78
C GLY A 647 23.32 -11.01 3.93
N THR A 648 23.36 -9.75 3.52
CA THR A 648 24.40 -9.20 2.65
C THR A 648 25.46 -8.46 3.46
N PRO A 649 26.76 -8.81 3.31
CA PRO A 649 27.85 -8.13 4.00
C PRO A 649 27.87 -6.62 3.75
N VAL A 650 28.31 -5.85 4.75
CA VAL A 650 28.38 -4.39 4.64
C VAL A 650 29.82 -3.92 4.81
N ILE A 651 30.27 -3.08 3.88
CA ILE A 651 31.48 -2.26 3.99
C ILE A 651 31.02 -0.81 4.18
N ALA A 652 31.31 -0.20 5.33
CA ALA A 652 30.84 1.14 5.65
C ALA A 652 31.95 2.04 6.19
N SER A 653 31.77 3.36 6.05
CA SER A 653 32.61 4.32 6.78
C SER A 653 32.31 4.26 8.28
N ASN A 654 33.30 4.57 9.12
CA ASN A 654 33.18 4.56 10.58
C ASN A 654 32.72 5.91 11.19
N VAL A 655 32.10 6.79 10.39
CA VAL A 655 31.76 8.16 10.81
C VAL A 655 30.30 8.31 11.23
N THR A 656 30.01 9.32 12.04
CA THR A 656 28.64 9.69 12.46
C THR A 656 27.86 8.54 13.11
N ALA A 657 26.58 8.34 12.76
CA ALA A 657 25.75 7.27 13.31
C ALA A 657 25.89 5.91 12.59
N ILE A 658 26.76 5.81 11.57
CA ILE A 658 26.91 4.60 10.75
C ILE A 658 27.40 3.39 11.58
N PRO A 659 28.34 3.55 12.53
CA PRO A 659 28.69 2.46 13.46
C PRO A 659 27.52 2.03 14.35
N GLU A 660 26.59 2.93 14.67
CA GLU A 660 25.43 2.60 15.49
C GLU A 660 24.40 1.73 14.75
N SER A 661 24.30 1.89 13.42
CA SER A 661 23.38 1.09 12.60
C SER A 661 23.97 -0.24 12.15
N GLY A 662 25.29 -0.34 11.91
CA GLY A 662 25.92 -1.60 11.49
C GLY A 662 26.45 -2.48 12.63
N GLY A 663 26.68 -1.92 13.82
CA GLY A 663 27.16 -2.67 14.98
C GLY A 663 28.48 -3.39 14.72
N ASP A 664 28.65 -4.58 15.27
CA ASP A 664 29.78 -5.47 15.02
C ASP A 664 29.54 -6.45 13.84
N ALA A 665 28.46 -6.23 13.09
CA ALA A 665 28.05 -7.03 11.93
C ALA A 665 28.51 -6.43 10.59
N ALA A 666 29.03 -5.21 10.58
CA ALA A 666 29.59 -4.56 9.40
C ALA A 666 31.13 -4.45 9.48
N SER A 667 31.77 -4.43 8.32
CA SER A 667 33.20 -4.11 8.18
C SER A 667 33.38 -2.61 7.95
N TYR A 668 34.24 -1.98 8.76
CA TYR A 668 34.44 -0.54 8.70
C TYR A 668 35.80 -0.15 8.15
N PHE A 669 35.84 1.00 7.50
CA PHE A 669 37.08 1.69 7.18
C PHE A 669 37.05 3.13 7.71
N ASP A 670 38.23 3.66 8.00
CA ASP A 670 38.39 5.05 8.43
C ASP A 670 38.31 5.99 7.22
N LEU A 671 37.30 6.86 7.24
CA LEU A 671 37.05 7.79 6.14
C LEU A 671 38.05 8.96 6.12
N ASP A 672 38.65 9.29 7.26
CA ASP A 672 39.59 10.41 7.39
C ASP A 672 41.04 9.97 7.16
N ALA A 673 41.29 8.67 7.01
CA ALA A 673 42.61 8.13 6.74
C ALA A 673 43.17 8.61 5.38
N PRO A 674 44.48 8.86 5.28
CA PRO A 674 45.13 9.28 4.03
C PRO A 674 45.06 8.18 2.95
N ASP A 675 45.04 6.92 3.35
CA ASP A 675 44.97 5.71 2.52
C ASP A 675 43.56 5.13 2.42
N ARG A 676 42.51 5.94 2.63
CA ARG A 676 41.11 5.50 2.61
C ARG A 676 40.67 4.84 1.31
N VAL A 677 41.24 5.25 0.17
CA VAL A 677 40.93 4.66 -1.15
C VAL A 677 41.43 3.22 -1.19
N GLU A 678 42.68 3.01 -0.76
CA GLU A 678 43.33 1.71 -0.72
C GLU A 678 42.65 0.78 0.29
N ARG A 679 42.25 1.29 1.46
CA ARG A 679 41.51 0.51 2.48
C ARG A 679 40.14 0.08 1.96
N LEU A 680 39.38 0.98 1.33
CA LEU A 680 38.09 0.65 0.76
C LEU A 680 38.22 -0.37 -0.37
N ALA A 681 39.21 -0.19 -1.25
CA ALA A 681 39.51 -1.13 -2.33
C ALA A 681 39.87 -2.53 -1.81
N ALA A 682 40.66 -2.61 -0.74
CA ALA A 682 41.03 -3.89 -0.13
C ALA A 682 39.81 -4.64 0.45
N LEU A 683 38.88 -3.92 1.09
CA LEU A 683 37.63 -4.50 1.58
C LEU A 683 36.70 -4.93 0.43
N MET A 684 36.58 -4.10 -0.61
CA MET A 684 35.83 -4.43 -1.82
C MET A 684 36.37 -5.70 -2.49
N GLN A 685 37.69 -5.81 -2.66
CA GLN A 685 38.35 -6.98 -3.21
C GLN A 685 38.13 -8.22 -2.34
N ALA A 686 38.21 -8.08 -1.01
CA ALA A 686 37.90 -9.17 -0.09
C ALA A 686 36.45 -9.65 -0.21
N ALA A 687 35.49 -8.75 -0.42
CA ALA A 687 34.08 -9.12 -0.62
C ALA A 687 33.88 -9.88 -1.93
N VAL A 688 34.49 -9.42 -3.02
CA VAL A 688 34.43 -10.07 -4.34
C VAL A 688 35.01 -11.49 -4.29
N GLU A 689 36.08 -11.70 -3.52
CA GLU A 689 36.71 -13.01 -3.35
C GLU A 689 36.07 -13.88 -2.25
N GLY A 690 34.96 -13.43 -1.63
CA GLY A 690 34.29 -14.17 -0.55
C GLY A 690 35.09 -14.27 0.76
N ARG A 691 36.07 -13.38 0.95
CA ARG A 691 36.98 -13.31 2.11
C ARG A 691 36.61 -12.22 3.12
N LEU A 692 35.60 -11.39 2.83
CA LEU A 692 35.18 -10.33 3.75
C LEU A 692 34.58 -10.98 5.03
N PRO A 693 35.04 -10.60 6.23
CA PRO A 693 34.48 -11.13 7.46
C PRO A 693 32.98 -10.83 7.56
N PHE A 694 32.16 -11.87 7.62
CA PHE A 694 30.72 -11.76 7.78
C PHE A 694 30.17 -12.97 8.52
N ASP A 695 29.45 -12.71 9.61
CA ASP A 695 28.73 -13.72 10.39
C ASP A 695 27.22 -13.49 10.24
N PRO A 696 26.51 -14.34 9.48
CA PRO A 696 25.07 -14.20 9.27
C PRO A 696 24.25 -14.30 10.56
N ALA A 697 24.71 -15.07 11.56
CA ALA A 697 24.00 -15.20 12.84
C ALA A 697 24.10 -13.89 13.64
N ARG A 698 25.29 -13.29 13.67
CA ARG A 698 25.51 -11.97 14.28
C ARG A 698 24.70 -10.88 13.56
N ALA A 699 24.68 -10.87 12.24
CA ALA A 699 23.88 -9.93 11.46
C ALA A 699 22.38 -10.01 11.81
N ARG A 700 21.81 -11.23 11.85
CA ARG A 700 20.42 -11.45 12.27
C ARG A 700 20.16 -10.98 13.71
N ALA A 701 21.06 -11.29 14.64
CA ALA A 701 20.93 -10.89 16.04
C ALA A 701 21.05 -9.37 16.24
N HIS A 702 21.82 -8.68 15.40
CA HIS A 702 21.91 -7.22 15.38
C HIS A 702 20.61 -6.61 14.82
N VAL A 703 20.16 -7.08 13.66
CA VAL A 703 18.93 -6.62 13.00
C VAL A 703 17.69 -6.81 13.89
N ALA A 704 17.61 -7.91 14.63
CA ALA A 704 16.49 -8.17 15.55
C ALA A 704 16.34 -7.11 16.67
N ARG A 705 17.41 -6.39 17.02
CA ARG A 705 17.36 -5.26 17.98
C ARG A 705 16.86 -3.96 17.35
N HIS A 706 16.66 -3.97 16.05
CA HIS A 706 16.25 -2.85 15.21
C HIS A 706 14.98 -3.20 14.44
N ASP A 707 14.04 -3.93 15.06
CA ASP A 707 12.66 -3.96 14.60
C ASP A 707 11.96 -2.60 14.84
N TRP A 708 10.75 -2.42 14.34
CA TRP A 708 9.99 -1.19 14.57
C TRP A 708 9.26 -1.15 15.93
N ASP A 709 9.12 -2.29 16.60
CA ASP A 709 8.39 -2.39 17.88
C ASP A 709 9.19 -1.73 19.02
N GLY A 710 10.50 -1.98 19.11
CA GLY A 710 11.38 -1.36 20.10
C GLY A 710 11.41 0.18 20.03
N PRO A 711 11.70 0.78 18.85
CA PRO A 711 11.59 2.21 18.60
C PRO A 711 10.24 2.82 18.93
N ALA A 712 9.14 2.15 18.59
CA ALA A 712 7.80 2.64 18.91
C ALA A 712 7.58 2.72 20.43
N ALA A 713 7.96 1.67 21.17
CA ALA A 713 7.90 1.67 22.63
C ALA A 713 8.77 2.77 23.24
N ALA A 714 10.02 2.91 22.78
CA ALA A 714 10.95 3.94 23.26
C ALA A 714 10.43 5.37 23.02
N PHE A 715 9.76 5.61 21.89
CA PHE A 715 9.11 6.87 21.59
C PHE A 715 7.97 7.15 22.58
N VAL A 716 7.08 6.19 22.81
CA VAL A 716 5.93 6.33 23.72
C VAL A 716 6.40 6.56 25.16
N ASP A 717 7.42 5.85 25.62
CA ASP A 717 7.98 6.05 26.95
C ASP A 717 8.61 7.44 27.11
N ALA A 718 9.29 7.94 26.07
CA ALA A 718 9.79 9.31 26.06
C ALA A 718 8.65 10.32 26.10
N MET A 719 7.56 10.08 25.37
CA MET A 719 6.35 10.90 25.41
C MET A 719 5.71 10.89 26.79
N ARG A 720 5.56 9.74 27.45
CA ARG A 720 4.98 9.62 28.80
C ARG A 720 5.81 10.36 29.86
N ARG A 721 7.14 10.22 29.82
CA ARG A 721 8.03 10.97 30.73
C ARG A 721 7.94 12.47 30.51
N ALA A 722 7.89 12.89 29.25
CA ALA A 722 7.78 14.29 28.91
C ALA A 722 6.39 14.83 29.26
N PHE A 723 5.31 14.12 28.98
CA PHE A 723 3.93 14.56 29.16
C PHE A 723 3.19 13.61 30.12
N PRO A 724 3.46 13.71 31.43
CA PRO A 724 2.77 12.88 32.41
C PRO A 724 1.27 13.18 32.39
N ALA A 725 0.45 12.14 32.64
CA ALA A 725 -0.99 12.26 32.70
C ALA A 725 -1.39 13.38 33.66
N ARG A 726 -2.32 14.23 33.23
CA ARG A 726 -2.90 15.24 34.13
C ARG A 726 -3.72 14.51 35.17
N ASP A 727 -3.39 14.71 36.45
CA ASP A 727 -4.26 14.33 37.55
C ASP A 727 -5.56 15.14 37.44
N ALA A 728 -6.58 14.55 36.82
CA ALA A 728 -7.89 15.16 36.68
C ALA A 728 -8.46 15.55 38.07
N ALA A 729 -8.11 14.79 39.10
CA ALA A 729 -8.42 15.10 40.50
C ALA A 729 -7.75 16.39 41.00
N ALA A 730 -6.46 16.61 40.69
CA ALA A 730 -5.73 17.80 41.11
C ALA A 730 -6.17 19.05 40.33
N GLU A 731 -6.59 18.90 39.07
CA GLU A 731 -7.09 20.01 38.25
C GLU A 731 -8.53 20.37 38.62
N ALA A 732 -9.38 19.38 38.91
CA ALA A 732 -10.69 19.60 39.51
C ALA A 732 -10.57 20.28 40.88
N LEU A 733 -9.61 19.85 41.73
CA LEU A 733 -9.35 20.49 43.02
C LEU A 733 -8.84 21.93 42.87
N ARG A 734 -7.95 22.22 41.91
CA ARG A 734 -7.48 23.59 41.61
C ARG A 734 -8.57 24.47 41.00
N ALA A 735 -9.48 23.89 40.21
CA ALA A 735 -10.64 24.60 39.68
C ALA A 735 -11.64 24.93 40.81
N LEU A 736 -11.86 24.00 41.74
CA LEU A 736 -12.69 24.19 42.92
C LEU A 736 -12.12 25.24 43.89
N VAL A 737 -10.79 25.27 44.05
CA VAL A 737 -10.07 26.24 44.89
C VAL A 737 -9.98 27.63 44.23
N LYS A 738 -10.15 27.73 42.91
CA LYS A 738 -10.24 29.02 42.20
C LYS A 738 -11.67 29.56 42.08
N SER A 739 -12.68 28.72 42.35
CA SER A 739 -14.09 29.11 42.37
C SER A 739 -14.61 29.43 43.77
N HIS A 740 -13.73 29.40 44.77
CA HIS A 740 -13.86 29.99 46.10
C HIS A 740 -12.78 31.06 46.25
#